data_AF-A0A1C5ANA6-F1
#
_entry.id   AF-A0A1C5ANA6-F1
#
_cell.length_a   1.000
_cell.length_b   1.000
_cell.length_c   1.000
_cell.angle_alpha   90.00
_cell.angle_beta   90.00
_cell.angle_gamma   90.00
#
_symmetry.space_group_name_H-M   'P 1'
#
loop_
_entity.id
_entity.type
_entity.pdbx_description
1 polymer ?
#
loop_
_entity_poly.entity_id
_entity_poly.type
_entity_poly.pdbx_seq_one_letter_code
_entity_poly.pdbx_strand_id
1 'polypeptide(L)'
;MRRDDPAPHPTAGGRRLVARDPGAVGDVSWVELFVDLLFVFAFLAVTTLMGEHFSPLGLVQGVLVILLIWHCWTPCVWLGNVVHLDRGVMPPIMLGIAAALLVIGVAIPEAFTDRQGGLPGPLVLICGYLLIRATAMVILTFVRHRGEGGRRSAVAAWLIFIAGGLVLLASALVPPLLPATVDAALVQVALFAVALLIDSLILVVASKGGWQVVSPWHLAERHALIVLIALGETIISIGASEGLGVDRPVTPQLAVGAMLGITVVFTLWWSYFDLAKVIIERALNASAGTDRTRVGRDVYSGLHLPMIGGLIFFALGLKHLNTHATQEIAHPWPSAGTTILYGGVLLYLGALVAVEWRAVRLLGRGPLTAVALLLALLTVVGRISEVQALVVLVVATCTMVALDNTVFRQRHRQLHESVEGEGTDVGAVDPRGLFVDLVFVYAFIEVTALMNRFPTLLGLAQGMILLALLWWAWTSYTWLTNAVRQDSTVVRLSTAGIMTAVLLIGLAIPQAFVPLPDSLPGPLLVIGCYIFIQLMQGLIFRQIVRENSDLRVAGSRFAGTAITIVILMVIAGVEVVAPDRVARHPAMTLLWVVALLVQYVAGYWAGNQLWRIRLVRHWADRHALVMLIAFGEAVLSVGVAINDEPISAPTLVVVVASAVTLGTIWWSYFTAIDAARIALAAYEGDRRVRAARDAYTYLHLPMVAGIVLVAYGLHQTLAASQDRDSALLGHYTLFLGVALYLFSNQMFWLRIFRTTSRHRLIGAGVVTVLAPLTVALPSVVSLLLLSVIGVVFAAVEAVQQGDPRTRQPTRT
;
A
#
# COMPACT_ATOMS: atom_id res chain seq x y z
N MET A 1 23.29 9.14 -41.39
CA MET A 1 23.63 7.88 -40.71
C MET A 1 22.66 7.71 -39.55
N ARG A 2 21.66 6.82 -39.71
CA ARG A 2 20.70 6.45 -38.67
C ARG A 2 21.38 5.51 -37.68
N ARG A 3 21.51 5.93 -36.42
CA ARG A 3 21.74 5.07 -35.26
C ARG A 3 20.70 5.53 -34.25
N ASP A 4 19.67 4.73 -34.07
CA ASP A 4 18.78 4.67 -32.90
C ASP A 4 17.68 3.65 -33.23
N ASP A 5 18.09 2.41 -33.51
CA ASP A 5 17.22 1.26 -33.27
C ASP A 5 17.47 0.84 -31.82
N PRO A 6 16.45 0.77 -30.96
CA PRO A 6 16.62 0.17 -29.64
C PRO A 6 16.96 -1.31 -29.84
N ALA A 7 18.22 -1.66 -29.57
CA ALA A 7 18.66 -3.04 -29.59
C ALA A 7 17.75 -3.87 -28.64
N PRO A 8 17.31 -5.07 -29.04
CA PRO A 8 16.46 -5.91 -28.21
C PRO A 8 17.15 -6.20 -26.87
N HIS A 9 16.49 -5.84 -25.76
CA HIS A 9 17.04 -6.02 -24.42
C HIS A 9 17.35 -7.52 -24.17
N PRO A 10 18.55 -7.88 -23.68
CA PRO A 10 18.93 -9.27 -23.53
C PRO A 10 18.19 -9.94 -22.37
N THR A 11 17.39 -10.94 -22.71
CA THR A 11 17.01 -12.12 -21.91
C THR A 11 16.01 -11.95 -20.76
N ALA A 12 14.72 -11.87 -21.08
CA ALA A 12 13.64 -12.20 -20.12
C ALA A 12 13.25 -13.71 -20.12
N GLY A 13 14.18 -14.60 -20.52
CA GLY A 13 13.99 -16.06 -20.50
C GLY A 13 15.21 -16.85 -20.05
N GLY A 14 16.27 -16.17 -19.57
CA GLY A 14 17.50 -16.83 -19.13
C GLY A 14 17.49 -17.15 -17.63
N ARG A 15 18.01 -18.31 -17.22
CA ARG A 15 18.25 -18.66 -15.80
C ARG A 15 19.33 -17.80 -15.11
N ARG A 16 19.78 -16.71 -15.72
CA ARG A 16 20.91 -15.90 -15.24
C ARG A 16 20.41 -14.67 -14.50
N LEU A 17 21.14 -14.29 -13.45
CA LEU A 17 20.95 -13.00 -12.78
C LEU A 17 21.34 -11.88 -13.73
N VAL A 18 20.51 -10.84 -13.79
CA VAL A 18 20.73 -9.67 -14.65
C VAL A 18 21.13 -8.50 -13.75
N ALA A 19 22.38 -8.05 -13.86
CA ALA A 19 22.86 -6.88 -13.15
C ALA A 19 22.19 -5.59 -13.69
N ARG A 20 22.03 -4.60 -12.82
CA ARG A 20 21.51 -3.28 -13.18
C ARG A 20 22.63 -2.41 -13.73
N ASP A 21 22.33 -1.64 -14.77
CA ASP A 21 23.29 -0.72 -15.39
C ASP A 21 23.59 0.48 -14.46
N PRO A 22 24.86 0.85 -14.22
CA PRO A 22 25.22 2.02 -13.41
C PRO A 22 24.65 3.31 -13.97
N GLY A 23 23.97 4.09 -13.12
CA GLY A 23 23.38 5.37 -13.53
C GLY A 23 22.18 5.25 -14.48
N ALA A 24 21.70 4.04 -14.77
CA ALA A 24 20.45 3.88 -15.51
C ALA A 24 19.30 4.54 -14.73
N VAL A 25 18.61 5.45 -15.40
CA VAL A 25 17.33 6.01 -14.96
C VAL A 25 16.33 4.88 -15.17
N GLY A 26 16.14 4.08 -14.12
CA GLY A 26 15.38 2.83 -14.18
C GLY A 26 14.37 2.77 -13.06
N ASP A 27 13.11 2.59 -13.45
CA ASP A 27 11.97 2.50 -12.54
C ASP A 27 12.11 1.36 -11.53
N VAL A 28 11.51 1.56 -10.37
CA VAL A 28 11.22 0.47 -9.43
C VAL A 28 10.35 -0.55 -10.14
N SER A 29 10.73 -1.83 -10.08
CA SER A 29 9.97 -2.88 -10.76
C SER A 29 8.66 -3.18 -10.03
N TRP A 30 7.67 -3.67 -10.75
CA TRP A 30 6.38 -4.04 -10.15
C TRP A 30 6.53 -5.14 -9.09
N VAL A 31 7.47 -6.08 -9.25
CA VAL A 31 7.78 -7.12 -8.26
C VAL A 31 8.26 -6.50 -6.94
N GLU A 32 9.07 -5.45 -7.02
CA GLU A 32 9.54 -4.71 -5.84
C GLU A 32 8.39 -4.04 -5.10
N LEU A 33 7.41 -3.48 -5.83
CA LEU A 33 6.21 -2.89 -5.25
C LEU A 33 5.27 -3.96 -4.66
N PHE A 34 5.20 -5.14 -5.28
CA PHE A 34 4.42 -6.26 -4.77
C PHE A 34 4.98 -6.78 -3.44
N VAL A 35 6.31 -6.87 -3.28
CA VAL A 35 6.90 -7.24 -1.98
C VAL A 35 6.67 -6.15 -0.93
N ASP A 36 6.78 -4.89 -1.33
CA ASP A 36 6.50 -3.73 -0.47
C ASP A 36 5.09 -3.75 0.12
N LEU A 37 4.11 -4.20 -0.64
CA LEU A 37 2.73 -4.35 -0.21
C LEU A 37 2.57 -5.20 1.06
N LEU A 38 3.36 -6.27 1.20
CA LEU A 38 3.30 -7.15 2.36
C LEU A 38 3.87 -6.48 3.62
N PHE A 39 4.71 -5.45 3.47
CA PHE A 39 5.17 -4.64 4.59
C PHE A 39 4.05 -3.77 5.18
N VAL A 40 3.02 -3.42 4.40
CA VAL A 40 1.82 -2.73 4.92
C VAL A 40 1.18 -3.60 6.01
N PHE A 41 0.92 -4.86 5.71
CA PHE A 41 0.35 -5.80 6.68
C PHE A 41 1.28 -6.01 7.89
N ALA A 42 2.59 -6.13 7.65
CA ALA A 42 3.54 -6.27 8.74
C ALA A 42 3.51 -5.06 9.69
N PHE A 43 3.43 -3.83 9.17
CA PHE A 43 3.31 -2.63 10.00
C PHE A 43 1.98 -2.59 10.79
N LEU A 44 0.85 -2.95 10.17
CA LEU A 44 -0.44 -3.09 10.86
C LEU A 44 -0.35 -4.07 12.04
N ALA A 45 0.31 -5.21 11.83
CA ALA A 45 0.49 -6.22 12.86
C ALA A 45 1.36 -5.71 14.02
N VAL A 46 2.42 -4.92 13.75
CA VAL A 46 3.20 -4.28 14.83
C VAL A 46 2.36 -3.27 15.60
N THR A 47 1.62 -2.40 14.91
CA THR A 47 0.76 -1.41 15.57
C THR A 47 -0.27 -2.10 16.47
N THR A 48 -0.81 -3.24 16.02
CA THR A 48 -1.75 -4.06 16.79
C THR A 48 -1.09 -4.72 17.99
N LEU A 49 0.09 -5.32 17.83
CA LEU A 49 0.90 -5.89 18.92
C LEU A 49 1.15 -4.86 20.04
N MET A 50 1.56 -3.64 19.67
CA MET A 50 1.81 -2.56 20.63
C MET A 50 0.52 -2.03 21.27
N GLY A 51 -0.59 -2.06 20.53
CA GLY A 51 -1.91 -1.64 21.02
C GLY A 51 -2.47 -2.60 22.07
N GLU A 52 -2.34 -3.92 21.86
CA GLU A 52 -2.75 -4.95 22.81
C GLU A 52 -1.90 -4.89 24.09
N HIS A 53 -0.59 -4.69 23.95
CA HIS A 53 0.36 -4.62 25.06
C HIS A 53 0.77 -3.17 25.37
N PHE A 54 -0.20 -2.27 25.55
CA PHE A 54 0.04 -0.83 25.73
C PHE A 54 0.79 -0.48 27.03
N SER A 55 2.10 -0.71 27.04
CA SER A 55 3.02 -0.67 28.17
C SER A 55 4.44 -0.33 27.67
N PRO A 56 5.37 0.13 28.54
CA PRO A 56 6.74 0.38 28.12
C PRO A 56 7.42 -0.83 27.48
N LEU A 57 7.19 -2.04 28.01
CA LEU A 57 7.74 -3.27 27.45
C LEU A 57 7.16 -3.59 26.07
N GLY A 58 5.84 -3.44 25.91
CA GLY A 58 5.17 -3.65 24.61
C GLY A 58 5.63 -2.66 23.54
N LEU A 59 5.92 -1.40 23.91
CA LEU A 59 6.54 -0.44 22.98
C LEU A 59 7.95 -0.87 22.58
N VAL A 60 8.77 -1.36 23.52
CA VAL A 60 10.11 -1.88 23.19
C VAL A 60 10.01 -3.09 22.29
N GLN A 61 9.11 -4.04 22.58
CA GLN A 61 8.82 -5.20 21.72
C GLN A 61 8.42 -4.75 20.31
N GLY A 62 7.52 -3.79 20.19
CA GLY A 62 7.12 -3.19 18.91
C GLY A 62 8.30 -2.58 18.16
N VAL A 63 9.14 -1.78 18.83
CA VAL A 63 10.37 -1.22 18.22
C VAL A 63 11.28 -2.32 17.70
N LEU A 64 11.48 -3.39 18.46
CA LEU A 64 12.30 -4.52 18.03
C LEU A 64 11.73 -5.21 16.79
N VAL A 65 10.41 -5.35 16.70
CA VAL A 65 9.77 -5.91 15.49
C VAL A 65 9.86 -4.94 14.31
N ILE A 66 9.69 -3.63 14.51
CA ILE A 66 9.94 -2.62 13.45
C ILE A 66 11.37 -2.72 12.93
N LEU A 67 12.35 -2.84 13.84
CA LEU A 67 13.75 -3.05 13.47
C LEU A 67 13.91 -4.36 12.69
N LEU A 68 13.31 -5.47 13.12
CA LEU A 68 13.37 -6.75 12.41
C LEU A 68 12.82 -6.63 10.98
N ILE A 69 11.64 -6.03 10.82
CA ILE A 69 10.98 -5.81 9.53
C ILE A 69 11.84 -4.91 8.64
N TRP A 70 12.42 -3.85 9.19
CA TRP A 70 13.36 -2.98 8.47
C TRP A 70 14.59 -3.74 7.96
N HIS A 71 15.10 -4.68 8.75
CA HIS A 71 16.21 -5.55 8.37
C HIS A 71 15.81 -6.63 7.35
N CYS A 72 14.52 -6.97 7.20
CA CYS A 72 14.00 -7.75 6.06
C CYS A 72 13.92 -6.91 4.79
N TRP A 73 13.41 -5.68 4.89
CA TRP A 73 13.17 -4.81 3.73
C TRP A 73 14.46 -4.26 3.12
N THR A 74 15.38 -3.80 3.95
CA THR A 74 16.61 -3.12 3.51
C THR A 74 17.43 -3.96 2.53
N PRO A 75 17.72 -5.26 2.79
CA PRO A 75 18.41 -6.11 1.82
C PRO A 75 17.69 -6.27 0.49
N CYS A 76 16.36 -6.32 0.46
CA CYS A 76 15.59 -6.40 -0.78
C CYS A 76 15.80 -5.14 -1.63
N VAL A 77 15.84 -3.97 -1.02
CA VAL A 77 16.12 -2.69 -1.70
C VAL A 77 17.54 -2.65 -2.24
N TRP A 78 18.52 -3.01 -1.42
CA TRP A 78 19.91 -3.06 -1.84
C TRP A 78 20.13 -4.11 -2.94
N LEU A 79 19.42 -5.24 -2.88
CA LEU A 79 19.45 -6.26 -3.91
C LEU A 79 18.87 -5.71 -5.23
N GLY A 80 17.69 -5.09 -5.19
CA GLY A 80 17.09 -4.44 -6.36
C GLY A 80 17.96 -3.34 -6.94
N ASN A 81 18.77 -2.67 -6.11
CA ASN A 81 19.71 -1.66 -6.59
C ASN A 81 20.82 -2.29 -7.47
N VAL A 82 21.17 -3.55 -7.24
CA VAL A 82 22.28 -4.24 -7.92
C VAL A 82 21.81 -5.15 -9.06
N VAL A 83 20.66 -5.80 -8.90
CA VAL A 83 20.10 -6.74 -9.89
C VAL A 83 18.64 -6.43 -10.19
N HIS A 84 18.22 -6.70 -11.42
CA HIS A 84 16.81 -6.60 -11.81
C HIS A 84 16.01 -7.74 -11.17
N LEU A 85 15.08 -7.40 -10.26
CA LEU A 85 14.27 -8.38 -9.54
C LEU A 85 13.11 -8.97 -10.37
N ASP A 86 12.78 -8.33 -11.49
CA ASP A 86 11.75 -8.76 -12.43
C ASP A 86 12.28 -9.66 -13.57
N ARG A 87 13.57 -10.00 -13.58
CA ARG A 87 14.22 -10.74 -14.67
C ARG A 87 14.91 -12.02 -14.22
N GLY A 88 14.96 -12.98 -15.13
CA GLY A 88 15.66 -14.24 -14.95
C GLY A 88 15.10 -15.10 -13.82
N VAL A 89 15.96 -15.53 -12.87
CA VAL A 89 15.56 -16.35 -11.72
C VAL A 89 15.01 -15.56 -10.54
N MET A 90 15.11 -14.22 -10.57
CA MET A 90 14.69 -13.40 -9.44
C MET A 90 13.19 -13.44 -9.14
N PRO A 91 12.28 -13.47 -10.12
CA PRO A 91 10.85 -13.41 -9.81
C PRO A 91 10.30 -14.55 -8.92
N PRO A 92 10.60 -15.85 -9.17
CA PRO A 92 10.17 -16.90 -8.24
C PRO A 92 10.86 -16.79 -6.87
N ILE A 93 12.08 -16.27 -6.80
CA ILE A 93 12.76 -15.98 -5.53
C ILE A 93 12.01 -14.89 -4.76
N MET A 94 11.61 -13.82 -5.44
CA MET A 94 10.84 -12.72 -4.86
C MET A 94 9.44 -13.15 -4.41
N LEU A 95 8.81 -14.09 -5.12
CA LEU A 95 7.58 -14.73 -4.65
C LEU A 95 7.81 -15.54 -3.37
N GLY A 96 8.94 -16.25 -3.26
CA GLY A 96 9.33 -16.94 -2.02
C GLY A 96 9.59 -15.97 -0.86
N ILE A 97 10.23 -14.83 -1.13
CA ILE A 97 10.42 -13.75 -0.14
C ILE A 97 9.06 -13.18 0.29
N ALA A 98 8.13 -12.96 -0.66
CA ALA A 98 6.78 -12.50 -0.34
C ALA A 98 6.05 -13.50 0.56
N ALA A 99 6.05 -14.79 0.22
CA ALA A 99 5.42 -15.82 1.06
C ALA A 99 6.03 -15.87 2.47
N ALA A 100 7.36 -15.78 2.59
CA ALA A 100 8.04 -15.73 3.88
C ALA A 100 7.68 -14.47 4.68
N LEU A 101 7.53 -13.32 4.02
CA LEU A 101 7.15 -12.07 4.65
C LEU A 101 5.69 -12.08 5.13
N LEU A 102 4.79 -12.75 4.41
CA LEU A 102 3.41 -12.95 4.88
C LEU A 102 3.37 -13.83 6.12
N VAL A 103 4.18 -14.90 6.15
CA VAL A 103 4.35 -15.76 7.35
C VAL A 103 4.90 -14.95 8.52
N ILE A 104 5.90 -14.10 8.30
CA ILE A 104 6.40 -13.16 9.32
C ILE A 104 5.26 -12.30 9.83
N GLY A 105 4.48 -11.67 8.94
CA GLY A 105 3.37 -10.80 9.30
C GLY A 105 2.34 -11.47 10.22
N VAL A 106 1.96 -12.70 9.89
CA VAL A 106 1.03 -13.53 10.69
C VAL A 106 1.65 -13.94 12.03
N ALA A 107 2.97 -14.06 12.10
CA ALA A 107 3.69 -14.42 13.32
C ALA A 107 3.97 -13.24 14.28
N ILE A 108 3.75 -12.00 13.85
CA ILE A 108 4.03 -10.81 14.67
C ILE A 108 3.21 -10.76 15.98
N PRO A 109 1.89 -11.06 16.00
CA PRO A 109 1.13 -11.09 17.25
C PRO A 109 1.67 -12.08 18.29
N GLU A 110 2.31 -13.16 17.84
CA GLU A 110 2.94 -14.20 18.68
C GLU A 110 4.48 -14.04 18.76
N ALA A 111 5.03 -12.87 18.43
CA ALA A 111 6.49 -12.65 18.32
C ALA A 111 7.28 -12.92 19.60
N PHE A 112 6.64 -12.75 20.76
CA PHE A 112 7.25 -12.91 22.08
C PHE A 112 6.55 -13.96 22.96
N THR A 113 5.30 -14.29 22.66
CA THR A 113 4.46 -15.20 23.47
C THR A 113 3.77 -16.21 22.58
N ASP A 114 3.86 -17.49 22.93
CA ASP A 114 3.19 -18.58 22.23
C ASP A 114 1.70 -18.65 22.60
N ARG A 115 0.83 -18.84 21.61
CA ARG A 115 -0.57 -19.23 21.87
C ARG A 115 -0.68 -20.75 22.09
N GLN A 116 -1.58 -21.14 22.99
CA GLN A 116 -1.80 -22.56 23.30
C GLN A 116 -2.29 -23.33 22.06
N GLY A 117 -1.71 -24.50 21.80
CA GLY A 117 -2.07 -25.36 20.67
C GLY A 117 -1.40 -25.00 19.33
N GLY A 118 -0.63 -23.90 19.28
CA GLY A 118 0.15 -23.49 18.12
C GLY A 118 1.58 -24.04 18.09
N LEU A 119 2.26 -23.79 16.98
CA LEU A 119 3.71 -23.82 16.85
C LEU A 119 4.32 -22.66 17.65
N PRO A 120 5.59 -22.74 18.05
CA PRO A 120 6.24 -21.63 18.75
C PRO A 120 6.31 -20.38 17.85
N GLY A 121 5.52 -19.36 18.18
CA GLY A 121 5.36 -18.13 17.41
C GLY A 121 6.68 -17.38 17.17
N PRO A 122 7.51 -17.15 18.21
CA PRO A 122 8.82 -16.52 18.06
C PRO A 122 9.72 -17.29 17.09
N LEU A 123 9.67 -18.63 17.10
CA LEU A 123 10.50 -19.44 16.23
C LEU A 123 10.06 -19.32 14.76
N VAL A 124 8.75 -19.29 14.48
CA VAL A 124 8.22 -19.09 13.12
C VAL A 124 8.67 -17.74 12.58
N LEU A 125 8.55 -16.67 13.38
CA LEU A 125 8.99 -15.32 13.04
C LEU A 125 10.50 -15.30 12.70
N ILE A 126 11.33 -15.88 13.57
CA ILE A 126 12.79 -15.90 13.43
C ILE A 126 13.22 -16.71 12.21
N CYS A 127 12.62 -17.88 11.98
CA CYS A 127 12.91 -18.70 10.80
C CYS A 127 12.58 -17.95 9.50
N GLY A 128 11.43 -17.26 9.44
CA GLY A 128 11.08 -16.41 8.31
C GLY A 128 12.09 -15.28 8.08
N TYR A 129 12.47 -14.58 9.15
CA TYR A 129 13.49 -13.52 9.10
C TYR A 129 14.83 -14.04 8.56
N LEU A 130 15.34 -15.13 9.13
CA LEU A 130 16.61 -15.73 8.72
C LEU A 130 16.57 -16.23 7.29
N LEU A 131 15.44 -16.76 6.82
CA LEU A 131 15.25 -17.19 5.43
C LEU A 131 15.42 -16.01 4.47
N ILE A 132 14.68 -14.90 4.67
CA ILE A 132 14.75 -13.71 3.80
C ILE A 132 16.18 -13.16 3.79
N ARG A 133 16.79 -13.04 4.97
CA ARG A 133 18.17 -12.53 5.14
C ARG A 133 19.20 -13.42 4.44
N ALA A 134 19.11 -14.73 4.64
CA ALA A 134 20.01 -15.69 4.00
C ALA A 134 19.87 -15.65 2.47
N THR A 135 18.64 -15.59 1.94
CA THR A 135 18.41 -15.47 0.50
C THR A 135 19.05 -14.21 -0.08
N ALA A 136 18.84 -13.05 0.53
CA ALA A 136 19.44 -11.80 0.06
C ALA A 136 20.98 -11.85 0.13
N MET A 137 21.53 -12.39 1.21
CA MET A 137 22.97 -12.55 1.42
C MET A 137 23.62 -13.49 0.40
N VAL A 138 22.99 -14.63 0.09
CA VAL A 138 23.46 -15.57 -0.95
C VAL A 138 23.56 -14.87 -2.30
N ILE A 139 22.51 -14.13 -2.70
CA ILE A 139 22.47 -13.48 -4.01
C ILE A 139 23.50 -12.35 -4.08
N LEU A 140 23.59 -11.50 -3.05
CA LEU A 140 24.58 -10.42 -3.00
C LEU A 140 26.02 -10.95 -3.01
N THR A 141 26.29 -12.04 -2.31
CA THR A 141 27.59 -12.71 -2.31
C THR A 141 27.91 -13.25 -3.72
N PHE A 142 26.95 -13.91 -4.37
CA PHE A 142 27.14 -14.46 -5.72
C PHE A 142 27.43 -13.38 -6.76
N VAL A 143 26.70 -12.27 -6.74
CA VAL A 143 26.83 -11.18 -7.73
C VAL A 143 28.16 -10.44 -7.59
N ARG A 144 28.68 -10.28 -6.37
CA ARG A 144 29.82 -9.39 -6.08
C ARG A 144 31.14 -10.09 -5.74
N HIS A 145 31.25 -11.41 -5.93
CA HIS A 145 32.44 -12.19 -5.56
C HIS A 145 33.71 -11.94 -6.41
N ARG A 146 33.69 -11.05 -7.41
CA ARG A 146 34.79 -10.93 -8.39
C ARG A 146 36.02 -10.09 -7.96
N GLY A 147 36.25 -9.87 -6.65
CA GLY A 147 37.45 -9.18 -6.15
C GLY A 147 37.80 -9.49 -4.68
N GLU A 148 39.08 -9.40 -4.31
CA GLU A 148 39.59 -9.80 -2.98
C GLU A 148 38.97 -9.02 -1.81
N GLY A 149 38.75 -7.71 -1.99
CA GLY A 149 38.08 -6.86 -0.99
C GLY A 149 36.61 -7.22 -0.80
N GLY A 150 35.93 -7.66 -1.86
CA GLY A 150 34.54 -8.12 -1.81
C GLY A 150 34.40 -9.42 -1.01
N ARG A 151 35.34 -10.36 -1.18
CA ARG A 151 35.35 -11.63 -0.44
C ARG A 151 35.47 -11.44 1.07
N ARG A 152 36.39 -10.60 1.55
CA ARG A 152 36.56 -10.34 2.99
C ARG A 152 35.30 -9.72 3.61
N SER A 153 34.71 -8.73 2.92
CA SER A 153 33.46 -8.12 3.39
C SER A 153 32.28 -9.11 3.43
N ALA A 154 32.19 -10.02 2.45
CA ALA A 154 31.17 -11.05 2.42
C ALA A 154 31.35 -12.06 3.57
N VAL A 155 32.57 -12.55 3.80
CA VAL A 155 32.86 -13.48 4.91
C VAL A 155 32.51 -12.84 6.25
N ALA A 156 32.93 -11.59 6.49
CA ALA A 156 32.60 -10.87 7.71
C ALA A 156 31.07 -10.70 7.87
N ALA A 157 30.36 -10.35 6.79
CA ALA A 157 28.90 -10.23 6.82
C ALA A 157 28.19 -11.57 7.13
N TRP A 158 28.69 -12.69 6.59
CA TRP A 158 28.18 -14.04 6.90
C TRP A 158 28.45 -14.44 8.36
N LEU A 159 29.64 -14.17 8.90
CA LEU A 159 29.96 -14.45 10.31
C LEU A 159 29.04 -13.65 11.25
N ILE A 160 28.81 -12.36 10.95
CA ILE A 160 27.90 -11.50 11.71
C ILE A 160 26.46 -12.03 11.61
N PHE A 161 26.01 -12.42 10.41
CA PHE A 161 24.67 -12.99 10.21
C PHE A 161 24.47 -14.28 11.02
N ILE A 162 25.45 -15.19 11.02
CA ILE A 162 25.39 -16.42 11.80
C ILE A 162 25.37 -16.11 13.30
N ALA A 163 26.25 -15.21 13.77
CA ALA A 163 26.28 -14.82 15.18
C ALA A 163 24.95 -14.20 15.63
N GLY A 164 24.42 -13.23 14.87
CA GLY A 164 23.13 -12.60 15.15
C GLY A 164 21.98 -13.60 15.10
N GLY A 165 21.98 -14.50 14.11
CA GLY A 165 20.96 -15.55 13.99
C GLY A 165 20.98 -16.57 15.13
N LEU A 166 22.16 -16.94 15.63
CA LEU A 166 22.27 -17.82 16.81
C LEU A 166 21.75 -17.13 18.08
N VAL A 167 22.08 -15.85 18.29
CA VAL A 167 21.54 -15.07 19.42
C VAL A 167 20.03 -14.89 19.30
N LEU A 168 19.53 -14.68 18.07
CA LEU A 168 18.10 -14.55 17.81
C LEU A 168 17.37 -15.86 18.09
N LEU A 169 17.89 -17.01 17.63
CA LEU A 169 17.33 -18.33 17.97
C LEU A 169 17.38 -18.59 19.49
N ALA A 170 18.47 -18.19 20.15
CA ALA A 170 18.56 -18.28 21.61
C ALA A 170 17.49 -17.44 22.32
N SER A 171 17.09 -16.30 21.75
CA SER A 171 16.00 -15.50 22.30
C SER A 171 14.65 -16.25 22.34
N ALA A 172 14.40 -17.20 21.43
CA ALA A 172 13.19 -18.02 21.48
C ALA A 172 13.37 -19.29 22.34
N LEU A 173 14.54 -19.92 22.29
CA LEU A 173 14.74 -21.25 22.89
C LEU A 173 15.20 -21.24 24.34
N VAL A 174 15.89 -20.19 24.79
CA VAL A 174 16.45 -20.11 26.16
C VAL A 174 15.41 -19.68 27.20
N PRO A 175 14.57 -18.65 26.98
CA PRO A 175 13.64 -18.17 28.01
C PRO A 175 12.72 -19.24 28.61
N PRO A 176 12.15 -20.19 27.83
CA PRO A 176 11.32 -21.27 28.38
C PRO A 176 12.08 -22.23 29.32
N LEU A 177 13.42 -22.25 29.26
CA LEU A 177 14.28 -23.12 30.08
C LEU A 177 14.76 -22.43 31.37
N LEU A 178 14.49 -21.13 31.54
CA LEU A 178 14.97 -20.37 32.69
C LEU A 178 14.16 -20.70 33.96
N PRO A 179 14.79 -20.67 35.14
CA PRO A 179 14.08 -20.81 36.41
C PRO A 179 13.15 -19.61 36.63
N ALA A 180 12.04 -19.82 37.33
CA ALA A 180 11.02 -18.79 37.61
C ALA A 180 11.54 -17.55 38.39
N THR A 181 12.76 -17.58 38.91
CA THR A 181 13.43 -16.44 39.56
C THR A 181 13.97 -15.41 38.57
N VAL A 182 14.10 -15.76 37.28
CA VAL A 182 14.59 -14.88 36.22
C VAL A 182 13.42 -14.45 35.35
N ASP A 183 13.34 -13.15 35.05
CA ASP A 183 12.34 -12.61 34.12
C ASP A 183 12.67 -13.05 32.69
N ALA A 184 12.02 -14.14 32.26
CA ALA A 184 12.19 -14.74 30.95
C ALA A 184 11.85 -13.76 29.81
N ALA A 185 10.84 -12.90 29.99
CA ALA A 185 10.43 -11.92 28.99
C ALA A 185 11.49 -10.85 28.79
N LEU A 186 12.10 -10.37 29.87
CA LEU A 186 13.21 -9.41 29.79
C LEU A 186 14.43 -10.03 29.11
N VAL A 187 14.77 -11.28 29.43
CA VAL A 187 15.90 -11.99 28.78
C VAL A 187 15.64 -12.19 27.29
N GLN A 188 14.42 -12.58 26.91
CA GLN A 188 14.00 -12.71 25.51
C GLN A 188 14.20 -11.39 24.76
N VAL A 189 13.65 -10.29 25.29
CA VAL A 189 13.75 -8.95 24.70
C VAL A 189 15.21 -8.48 24.61
N ALA A 190 16.02 -8.73 25.64
CA ALA A 190 17.43 -8.37 25.64
C ALA A 190 18.24 -9.15 24.58
N LEU A 191 18.05 -10.47 24.48
CA LEU A 191 18.71 -11.30 23.46
C LEU A 191 18.27 -10.89 22.05
N PHE A 192 16.99 -10.62 21.86
CA PHE A 192 16.43 -10.15 20.60
C PHE A 192 17.04 -8.80 20.19
N ALA A 193 17.13 -7.84 21.13
CA ALA A 193 17.78 -6.55 20.90
C ALA A 193 19.26 -6.71 20.53
N VAL A 194 20.01 -7.53 21.26
CA VAL A 194 21.43 -7.82 20.97
C VAL A 194 21.58 -8.45 19.59
N ALA A 195 20.71 -9.38 19.20
CA ALA A 195 20.75 -10.00 17.89
C ALA A 195 20.58 -8.98 16.75
N LEU A 196 19.63 -8.05 16.87
CA LEU A 196 19.42 -6.99 15.87
C LEU A 196 20.54 -5.95 15.85
N LEU A 197 21.16 -5.66 16.99
CA LEU A 197 22.35 -4.81 17.07
C LEU A 197 23.55 -5.47 16.36
N ILE A 198 23.73 -6.78 16.54
CA ILE A 198 24.74 -7.56 15.81
C ILE A 198 24.44 -7.51 14.31
N ASP A 199 23.19 -7.78 13.90
CA ASP A 199 22.80 -7.76 12.48
C ASP A 199 23.01 -6.38 11.83
N SER A 200 22.79 -5.29 12.57
CA SER A 200 23.04 -3.91 12.11
C SER A 200 24.52 -3.69 11.71
N LEU A 201 25.47 -4.46 12.24
CA LEU A 201 26.89 -4.40 11.87
C LEU A 201 27.13 -4.87 10.42
N ILE A 202 26.24 -5.68 9.84
CA ILE A 202 26.32 -6.12 8.45
C ILE A 202 26.31 -4.90 7.52
N LEU A 203 25.44 -3.93 7.78
CA LEU A 203 25.33 -2.71 6.99
C LEU A 203 26.63 -1.88 7.05
N VAL A 204 27.28 -1.85 8.20
CA VAL A 204 28.58 -1.16 8.38
C VAL A 204 29.68 -1.88 7.60
N VAL A 205 29.78 -3.20 7.69
CA VAL A 205 30.78 -4.00 6.97
C VAL A 205 30.55 -3.93 5.46
N ALA A 206 29.30 -4.04 5.02
CA ALA A 206 28.92 -3.90 3.61
C ALA A 206 29.33 -2.54 3.06
N SER A 207 29.09 -1.45 3.81
CA SER A 207 29.44 -0.08 3.38
C SER A 207 30.95 0.20 3.26
N LYS A 208 31.78 -0.60 3.95
CA LYS A 208 33.25 -0.54 3.83
C LYS A 208 33.78 -1.43 2.69
N GLY A 209 32.99 -2.40 2.25
CA GLY A 209 33.31 -3.28 1.13
C GLY A 209 33.01 -2.65 -0.23
N GLY A 210 33.26 -3.39 -1.31
CA GLY A 210 32.92 -2.96 -2.69
C GLY A 210 31.41 -2.90 -2.98
N TRP A 211 30.56 -2.81 -1.96
CA TRP A 211 29.11 -2.83 -2.12
C TRP A 211 28.60 -1.41 -2.40
N GLN A 212 28.73 -0.98 -3.66
CA GLN A 212 28.37 0.39 -4.06
C GLN A 212 26.90 0.53 -4.45
N VAL A 213 26.35 1.74 -4.24
CA VAL A 213 25.05 2.14 -4.78
C VAL A 213 25.18 2.31 -6.30
N VAL A 214 24.45 1.51 -7.06
CA VAL A 214 24.51 1.47 -8.54
C VAL A 214 23.58 2.52 -9.15
N SER A 215 22.36 2.64 -8.62
CA SER A 215 21.37 3.62 -9.07
C SER A 215 20.88 4.47 -7.89
N PRO A 216 21.33 5.72 -7.75
CA PRO A 216 20.85 6.64 -6.72
C PRO A 216 19.34 6.89 -6.80
N TRP A 217 18.83 7.06 -8.02
CA TRP A 217 17.42 7.28 -8.30
C TRP A 217 16.55 6.14 -7.75
N HIS A 218 16.90 4.89 -8.09
CA HIS A 218 16.17 3.72 -7.62
C HIS A 218 16.16 3.63 -6.10
N LEU A 219 17.30 3.89 -5.45
CA LEU A 219 17.39 3.87 -3.99
C LEU A 219 16.47 4.92 -3.37
N ALA A 220 16.50 6.16 -3.89
CA ALA A 220 15.66 7.24 -3.41
C ALA A 220 14.17 6.95 -3.59
N GLU A 221 13.79 6.43 -4.75
CA GLU A 221 12.41 6.09 -5.07
C GLU A 221 11.85 5.01 -4.14
N ARG A 222 12.62 3.95 -3.87
CA ARG A 222 12.22 2.87 -2.93
C ARG A 222 11.96 3.40 -1.52
N HIS A 223 12.78 4.33 -1.05
CA HIS A 223 12.59 4.92 0.28
C HIS A 223 11.43 5.91 0.33
N ALA A 224 11.16 6.61 -0.77
CA ALA A 224 9.94 7.41 -0.88
C ALA A 224 8.69 6.53 -0.83
N LEU A 225 8.70 5.38 -1.49
CA LEU A 225 7.60 4.42 -1.49
C LEU A 225 7.35 3.79 -0.11
N ILE A 226 8.39 3.43 0.67
CA ILE A 226 8.18 2.91 2.03
C ILE A 226 7.63 3.99 2.99
N VAL A 227 7.97 5.27 2.77
CA VAL A 227 7.34 6.39 3.49
C VAL A 227 5.86 6.48 3.15
N LEU A 228 5.46 6.30 1.88
CA LEU A 228 4.04 6.23 1.49
C LEU A 228 3.33 5.04 2.14
N ILE A 229 3.99 3.88 2.23
CA ILE A 229 3.43 2.69 2.90
C ILE A 229 3.18 2.95 4.39
N ALA A 230 4.13 3.58 5.09
CA ALA A 230 3.96 3.94 6.50
C ALA A 230 2.92 5.05 6.71
N LEU A 231 2.75 5.97 5.75
CA LEU A 231 1.59 6.87 5.74
C LEU A 231 0.30 6.07 5.52
N GLY A 232 0.31 5.02 4.71
CA GLY A 232 -0.82 4.11 4.52
C GLY A 232 -1.28 3.47 5.81
N GLU A 233 -0.32 2.95 6.57
CA GLU A 233 -0.54 2.45 7.92
C GLU A 233 -1.24 3.47 8.81
N THR A 234 -0.78 4.73 8.82
CA THR A 234 -1.43 5.77 9.62
C THR A 234 -2.88 6.02 9.20
N ILE A 235 -3.18 5.98 7.90
CA ILE A 235 -4.55 6.18 7.38
C ILE A 235 -5.45 5.00 7.74
N ILE A 236 -4.96 3.76 7.59
CA ILE A 236 -5.69 2.56 7.99
C ILE A 236 -5.94 2.58 9.49
N SER A 237 -4.94 2.94 10.31
CA SER A 237 -5.09 3.04 11.78
C SER A 237 -6.10 4.11 12.23
N ILE A 238 -6.26 5.21 11.49
CA ILE A 238 -7.32 6.19 11.77
C ILE A 238 -8.70 5.53 11.65
N GLY A 239 -8.88 4.74 10.59
CA GLY A 239 -10.14 4.06 10.29
C GLY A 239 -10.41 2.83 11.15
N ALA A 240 -9.37 2.05 11.43
CA ALA A 240 -9.40 0.73 12.05
C ALA A 240 -9.05 0.76 13.54
N SER A 241 -9.42 1.84 14.24
CA SER A 241 -8.95 2.10 15.61
C SER A 241 -9.17 0.94 16.60
N GLU A 242 -10.22 0.15 16.40
CA GLU A 242 -10.57 -1.01 17.24
C GLU A 242 -10.48 -2.34 16.48
N GLY A 243 -9.86 -2.33 15.29
CA GLY A 243 -9.79 -3.46 14.36
C GLY A 243 -10.46 -3.15 13.02
N LEU A 244 -10.11 -3.94 12.00
CA LEU A 244 -10.71 -3.85 10.67
C LEU A 244 -12.06 -4.59 10.67
N GLY A 245 -13.11 -3.96 10.16
CA GLY A 245 -14.42 -4.60 10.04
C GLY A 245 -15.17 -4.84 11.35
N VAL A 246 -14.88 -4.07 12.40
CA VAL A 246 -15.59 -4.16 13.69
C VAL A 246 -16.88 -3.33 13.66
N ASP A 247 -17.95 -3.91 14.22
CA ASP A 247 -19.29 -3.30 14.33
C ASP A 247 -19.32 -2.15 15.34
N ARG A 248 -18.88 -0.97 14.94
CA ARG A 248 -18.88 0.23 15.80
C ARG A 248 -19.59 1.41 15.12
N PRO A 249 -20.41 2.16 15.87
CA PRO A 249 -21.09 3.32 15.33
C PRO A 249 -20.10 4.41 14.95
N VAL A 250 -20.21 4.96 13.75
CA VAL A 250 -19.45 6.15 13.38
C VAL A 250 -19.99 7.35 14.16
N THR A 251 -19.27 7.79 15.18
CA THR A 251 -19.64 8.95 16.00
C THR A 251 -19.14 10.27 15.38
N PRO A 252 -19.75 11.42 15.71
CA PRO A 252 -19.21 12.73 15.33
C PRO A 252 -17.76 12.94 15.80
N GLN A 253 -17.42 12.44 16.99
CA GLN A 253 -16.08 12.51 17.57
C GLN A 253 -15.08 11.73 16.73
N LEU A 254 -15.40 10.50 16.32
CA LEU A 254 -14.56 9.69 15.44
C LEU A 254 -14.37 10.36 14.08
N ALA A 255 -15.45 10.90 13.49
CA ALA A 255 -15.37 11.62 12.22
C ALA A 255 -14.44 12.85 12.32
N VAL A 256 -14.55 13.65 13.37
CA VAL A 256 -13.66 14.80 13.61
C VAL A 256 -12.22 14.35 13.87
N GLY A 257 -12.01 13.31 14.69
CA GLY A 257 -10.69 12.72 14.95
C GLY A 257 -10.03 12.25 13.65
N ALA A 258 -10.78 11.60 12.78
CA ALA A 258 -10.30 11.15 11.48
C ALA A 258 -9.93 12.32 10.54
N MET A 259 -10.75 13.38 10.50
CA MET A 259 -10.47 14.60 9.74
C MET A 259 -9.21 15.33 10.22
N LEU A 260 -8.99 15.39 11.53
CA LEU A 260 -7.78 15.99 12.10
C LEU A 260 -6.56 15.10 11.85
N GLY A 261 -6.68 13.79 12.04
CA GLY A 261 -5.63 12.81 11.78
C GLY A 261 -5.14 12.86 10.33
N ILE A 262 -6.06 12.80 9.35
CA ILE A 262 -5.68 12.86 7.93
C ILE A 262 -5.05 14.20 7.55
N THR A 263 -5.41 15.29 8.24
CA THR A 263 -4.77 16.60 8.05
C THR A 263 -3.30 16.56 8.50
N VAL A 264 -2.99 15.94 9.65
CA VAL A 264 -1.60 15.74 10.10
C VAL A 264 -0.85 14.88 9.08
N VAL A 265 -1.39 13.73 8.67
CA VAL A 265 -0.77 12.85 7.65
C VAL A 265 -0.47 13.62 6.36
N PHE A 266 -1.41 14.44 5.88
CA PHE A 266 -1.21 15.29 4.69
C PHE A 266 -0.08 16.31 4.87
N THR A 267 0.02 16.97 6.04
CA THR A 267 1.10 17.93 6.31
C THR A 267 2.48 17.26 6.42
N LEU A 268 2.57 16.05 6.98
CA LEU A 268 3.82 15.29 7.04
C LEU A 268 4.22 14.82 5.64
N TRP A 269 3.29 14.26 4.89
CA TRP A 269 3.49 13.89 3.48
C TRP A 269 4.00 15.09 2.67
N TRP A 270 3.37 16.25 2.83
CA TRP A 270 3.79 17.49 2.15
C TRP A 270 5.24 17.83 2.46
N SER A 271 5.62 17.84 3.74
CA SER A 271 6.97 18.22 4.16
C SER A 271 8.07 17.35 3.54
N TYR A 272 7.82 16.05 3.34
CA TYR A 272 8.78 15.14 2.74
C TYR A 272 8.81 15.22 1.21
N PHE A 273 7.65 15.18 0.55
CA PHE A 273 7.57 15.01 -0.91
C PHE A 273 7.72 16.31 -1.71
N ASP A 274 7.36 17.45 -1.13
CA ASP A 274 7.44 18.74 -1.82
C ASP A 274 8.91 19.16 -2.01
N LEU A 275 9.77 18.93 -1.01
CA LEU A 275 11.16 19.40 -1.03
C LEU A 275 12.21 18.36 -0.58
N ALA A 276 12.01 17.71 0.57
CA ALA A 276 13.07 16.91 1.19
C ALA A 276 13.53 15.76 0.29
N LYS A 277 12.60 14.98 -0.27
CA LYS A 277 12.87 13.88 -1.23
C LYS A 277 13.77 14.32 -2.38
N VAL A 278 13.46 15.47 -2.96
CA VAL A 278 14.19 16.02 -4.12
C VAL A 278 15.62 16.40 -3.73
N ILE A 279 15.80 17.08 -2.59
CA ILE A 279 17.12 17.54 -2.14
C ILE A 279 18.02 16.36 -1.77
N ILE A 280 17.51 15.35 -1.06
CA ILE A 280 18.31 14.20 -0.62
C ILE A 280 18.71 13.29 -1.79
N GLU A 281 17.86 13.20 -2.81
CA GLU A 281 18.14 12.46 -4.04
C GLU A 281 19.26 13.14 -4.83
N ARG A 282 19.21 14.47 -4.95
CA ARG A 282 20.30 15.26 -5.56
C ARG A 282 21.62 15.09 -4.83
N ALA A 283 21.61 15.16 -3.50
CA ALA A 283 22.82 14.95 -2.70
C ALA A 283 23.44 13.56 -2.93
N LEU A 284 22.59 12.52 -3.07
CA LEU A 284 23.04 11.18 -3.40
C LEU A 284 23.60 11.09 -4.82
N ASN A 285 22.94 11.72 -5.79
CA ASN A 285 23.40 11.78 -7.19
C ASN A 285 24.75 12.51 -7.33
N ALA A 286 24.94 13.60 -6.59
CA ALA A 286 26.18 14.38 -6.57
C ALA A 286 27.36 13.66 -5.91
N SER A 287 27.09 12.68 -5.05
CA SER A 287 28.12 11.87 -4.39
C SER A 287 28.64 10.76 -5.31
N ALA A 288 29.88 10.30 -5.12
CA ALA A 288 30.48 9.21 -5.90
C ALA A 288 31.13 8.13 -5.01
N GLY A 289 31.31 6.93 -5.56
CA GLY A 289 32.04 5.83 -4.94
C GLY A 289 31.59 5.48 -3.52
N THR A 290 32.54 5.41 -2.59
CA THR A 290 32.30 5.08 -1.18
C THR A 290 31.50 6.14 -0.44
N ASP A 291 31.64 7.42 -0.80
CA ASP A 291 30.87 8.50 -0.18
C ASP A 291 29.39 8.42 -0.56
N ARG A 292 29.08 8.08 -1.82
CA ARG A 292 27.71 7.76 -2.24
C ARG A 292 27.13 6.61 -1.40
N THR A 293 27.88 5.54 -1.18
CA THR A 293 27.43 4.42 -0.33
C THR A 293 27.20 4.84 1.11
N ARG A 294 28.05 5.70 1.68
CA ARG A 294 27.89 6.22 3.04
C ARG A 294 26.66 7.11 3.18
N VAL A 295 26.43 8.00 2.21
CA VAL A 295 25.20 8.83 2.18
C VAL A 295 23.98 7.92 2.00
N GLY A 296 24.03 6.97 1.07
CA GLY A 296 22.99 5.95 0.87
C GLY A 296 22.65 5.21 2.17
N ARG A 297 23.67 4.73 2.88
CA ARG A 297 23.51 4.05 4.16
C ARG A 297 22.93 4.97 5.24
N ASP A 298 23.57 6.10 5.49
CA ASP A 298 23.24 6.96 6.64
C ASP A 298 21.87 7.62 6.47
N VAL A 299 21.60 8.17 5.27
CA VAL A 299 20.34 8.86 4.99
C VAL A 299 19.22 7.86 4.78
N TYR A 300 19.39 6.90 3.86
CA TYR A 300 18.30 6.05 3.43
C TYR A 300 18.11 4.82 4.33
N SER A 301 19.15 4.02 4.58
CA SER A 301 19.02 2.84 5.46
C SER A 301 19.00 3.16 6.96
N GLY A 302 19.57 4.31 7.36
CA GLY A 302 19.70 4.73 8.76
C GLY A 302 18.59 5.68 9.21
N LEU A 303 18.57 6.90 8.66
CA LEU A 303 17.69 7.97 9.16
C LEU A 303 16.23 7.90 8.66
N HIS A 304 15.92 7.14 7.60
CA HIS A 304 14.51 6.88 7.27
C HIS A 304 13.86 5.90 8.27
N LEU A 305 14.62 5.03 8.94
CA LEU A 305 14.07 4.12 9.95
C LEU A 305 13.35 4.84 11.10
N PRO A 306 13.96 5.83 11.81
CA PRO A 306 13.22 6.60 12.81
C PRO A 306 12.07 7.41 12.19
N MET A 307 12.17 7.83 10.93
CA MET A 307 11.06 8.48 10.23
C MET A 307 9.85 7.55 10.10
N ILE A 308 10.06 6.31 9.65
CA ILE A 308 9.03 5.27 9.57
C ILE A 308 8.51 4.89 10.96
N GLY A 309 9.40 4.70 11.93
CA GLY A 309 9.02 4.46 13.32
C GLY A 309 8.16 5.59 13.90
N GLY A 310 8.46 6.84 13.55
CA GLY A 310 7.67 8.01 13.95
C GLY A 310 6.24 7.98 13.40
N LEU A 311 6.06 7.56 12.14
CA LEU A 311 4.73 7.36 11.55
C LEU A 311 3.98 6.21 12.24
N ILE A 312 4.65 5.09 12.54
CA ILE A 312 4.02 3.96 13.22
C ILE A 312 3.61 4.33 14.66
N PHE A 313 4.43 5.08 15.39
CA PHE A 313 4.05 5.60 16.71
C PHE A 313 2.89 6.61 16.63
N PHE A 314 2.89 7.47 15.62
CA PHE A 314 1.75 8.37 15.38
C PHE A 314 0.47 7.57 15.08
N ALA A 315 0.55 6.50 14.28
CA ALA A 315 -0.56 5.58 14.01
C ALA A 315 -1.08 4.93 15.31
N LEU A 316 -0.17 4.42 16.15
CA LEU A 316 -0.51 3.82 17.45
C LEU A 316 -1.20 4.84 18.38
N GLY A 317 -0.69 6.07 18.44
CA GLY A 317 -1.28 7.14 19.24
C GLY A 317 -2.68 7.53 18.77
N LEU A 318 -2.90 7.59 17.45
CA LEU A 318 -4.23 7.82 16.86
C LEU A 318 -5.19 6.67 17.14
N LYS A 319 -4.72 5.43 17.01
CA LYS A 319 -5.48 4.22 17.33
C LYS A 319 -6.02 4.29 18.76
N HIS A 320 -5.14 4.56 19.72
CA HIS A 320 -5.48 4.67 21.14
C HIS A 320 -6.45 5.84 21.44
N LEU A 321 -6.24 7.01 20.82
CA LEU A 321 -7.12 8.17 20.99
C LEU A 321 -8.54 7.85 20.54
N ASN A 322 -8.67 7.19 19.39
CA ASN A 322 -9.98 6.83 18.85
C ASN A 322 -10.68 5.74 19.67
N THR A 323 -9.95 4.80 20.30
CA THR A 323 -10.53 3.79 21.19
C THR A 323 -10.98 4.35 22.55
N HIS A 324 -10.29 5.35 23.09
CA HIS A 324 -10.67 6.02 24.35
C HIS A 324 -11.89 6.93 24.17
N ALA A 325 -12.04 7.54 22.98
CA ALA A 325 -13.21 8.34 22.65
C ALA A 325 -14.50 7.51 22.61
N THR A 326 -14.40 6.19 22.45
CA THR A 326 -15.53 5.25 22.33
C THR A 326 -15.74 4.38 23.58
N GLN A 327 -14.69 4.09 24.37
CA GLN A 327 -14.80 3.26 25.59
C GLN A 327 -13.91 3.77 26.73
N GLU A 328 -14.43 3.83 27.97
CA GLU A 328 -13.62 3.97 29.19
C GLU A 328 -12.91 2.63 29.50
N ILE A 329 -11.91 2.25 28.70
CA ILE A 329 -11.04 1.13 29.04
C ILE A 329 -9.93 1.67 29.94
N ALA A 330 -9.86 1.17 31.18
CA ALA A 330 -8.77 1.47 32.10
C ALA A 330 -7.47 0.80 31.60
N HIS A 331 -6.69 1.52 30.78
CA HIS A 331 -5.35 1.06 30.43
C HIS A 331 -4.36 1.36 31.58
N PRO A 332 -3.31 0.54 31.74
CA PRO A 332 -2.29 0.75 32.77
C PRO A 332 -1.55 2.09 32.65
N TRP A 333 -1.60 2.73 31.48
CA TRP A 333 -0.88 3.97 31.16
C TRP A 333 -1.77 5.01 30.46
N PRO A 334 -2.72 5.65 31.17
CA PRO A 334 -3.73 6.55 30.57
C PRO A 334 -3.15 7.79 29.88
N SER A 335 -1.95 8.25 30.28
CA SER A 335 -1.29 9.43 29.71
C SER A 335 -0.31 9.11 28.57
N ALA A 336 -0.14 7.83 28.21
CA ALA A 336 0.82 7.44 27.18
C ALA A 336 0.33 7.72 25.76
N GLY A 337 -0.98 7.63 25.49
CA GLY A 337 -1.55 7.85 24.15
C GLY A 337 -1.09 9.15 23.52
N THR A 338 -1.26 10.26 24.24
CA THR A 338 -0.86 11.58 23.75
C THR A 338 0.67 11.74 23.66
N THR A 339 1.42 11.12 24.58
CA THR A 339 2.89 11.13 24.55
C THR A 339 3.42 10.39 23.32
N ILE A 340 2.85 9.23 22.99
CA ILE A 340 3.19 8.42 21.82
C ILE A 340 2.79 9.14 20.52
N LEU A 341 1.60 9.74 20.49
CA LEU A 341 1.12 10.53 19.36
C LEU A 341 2.09 11.68 19.00
N TYR A 342 2.46 12.49 20.00
CA TYR A 342 3.40 13.60 19.83
C TYR A 342 4.83 13.11 19.59
N GLY A 343 5.26 12.07 20.31
CA GLY A 343 6.55 11.43 20.16
C GLY A 343 6.78 10.89 18.75
N GLY A 344 5.74 10.31 18.13
CA GLY A 344 5.78 9.85 16.74
C GLY A 344 6.04 10.99 15.74
N VAL A 345 5.28 12.10 15.86
CA VAL A 345 5.48 13.27 14.99
C VAL A 345 6.83 13.96 15.23
N LEU A 346 7.26 14.07 16.49
CA LEU A 346 8.58 14.60 16.84
C LEU A 346 9.71 13.73 16.29
N LEU A 347 9.58 12.41 16.36
CA LEU A 347 10.55 11.47 15.82
C LEU A 347 10.62 11.57 14.29
N TYR A 348 9.48 11.69 13.61
CA TYR A 348 9.41 11.90 12.17
C TYR A 348 10.10 13.20 11.74
N LEU A 349 9.72 14.33 12.35
CA LEU A 349 10.28 15.64 12.00
C LEU A 349 11.75 15.76 12.39
N GLY A 350 12.14 15.20 13.54
CA GLY A 350 13.54 15.12 13.97
C GLY A 350 14.39 14.31 13.00
N ALA A 351 13.87 13.16 12.54
CA ALA A 351 14.51 12.36 11.49
C ALA A 351 14.60 13.13 10.17
N LEU A 352 13.56 13.87 9.77
CA LEU A 352 13.56 14.71 8.57
C LEU A 352 14.65 15.79 8.62
N VAL A 353 14.76 16.52 9.74
CA VAL A 353 15.82 17.51 9.96
C VAL A 353 17.20 16.86 9.94
N ALA A 354 17.36 15.68 10.56
CA ALA A 354 18.62 14.95 10.56
C ALA A 354 19.00 14.47 9.16
N VAL A 355 18.03 14.03 8.35
CA VAL A 355 18.20 13.65 6.94
C VAL A 355 18.70 14.84 6.13
N GLU A 356 18.03 15.99 6.23
CA GLU A 356 18.44 17.23 5.55
C GLU A 356 19.85 17.67 5.96
N TRP A 357 20.13 17.64 7.26
CA TRP A 357 21.46 18.00 7.77
C TRP A 357 22.54 17.02 7.31
N ARG A 358 22.27 15.72 7.31
CA ARG A 358 23.24 14.70 6.89
C ARG A 358 23.53 14.75 5.39
N ALA A 359 22.50 15.01 4.58
CA ALA A 359 22.57 15.00 3.12
C ALA A 359 23.17 16.29 2.54
N VAL A 360 22.71 17.45 2.99
CA VAL A 360 23.07 18.77 2.40
C VAL A 360 23.59 19.79 3.41
N ARG A 361 23.74 19.43 4.69
CA ARG A 361 24.15 20.36 5.78
C ARG A 361 23.22 21.56 5.92
N LEU A 362 21.96 21.41 5.50
CA LEU A 362 20.91 22.39 5.71
C LEU A 362 20.02 21.96 6.87
N LEU A 363 19.53 22.95 7.62
CA LEU A 363 18.52 22.76 8.64
C LEU A 363 17.19 23.30 8.11
N GLY A 364 16.22 22.41 7.87
CA GLY A 364 14.86 22.78 7.50
C GLY A 364 14.21 23.62 8.60
N ARG A 365 14.03 24.91 8.31
CA ARG A 365 13.47 25.86 9.29
C ARG A 365 12.02 25.55 9.60
N GLY A 366 11.21 25.15 8.61
CA GLY A 366 9.84 24.67 8.82
C GLY A 366 9.77 23.52 9.83
N PRO A 367 10.34 22.34 9.53
CA PRO A 367 10.34 21.21 10.44
C PRO A 367 10.89 21.54 11.84
N LEU A 368 11.96 22.35 11.93
CA LEU A 368 12.50 22.81 13.22
C LEU A 368 11.50 23.68 14.00
N THR A 369 10.75 24.56 13.34
CA THR A 369 9.72 25.37 14.00
C THR A 369 8.59 24.50 14.54
N ALA A 370 8.15 23.48 13.79
CA ALA A 370 7.18 22.51 14.28
C ALA A 370 7.73 21.73 15.49
N VAL A 371 8.98 21.24 15.43
CA VAL A 371 9.61 20.54 16.55
C VAL A 371 9.68 21.44 17.79
N ALA A 372 10.13 22.68 17.65
CA ALA A 372 10.21 23.62 18.76
C ALA A 372 8.82 23.93 19.35
N LEU A 373 7.82 24.13 18.49
CA LEU A 373 6.43 24.39 18.90
C LEU A 373 5.84 23.17 19.64
N LEU A 374 6.02 21.96 19.10
CA LEU A 374 5.52 20.73 19.71
C LEU A 374 6.21 20.42 21.05
N LEU A 375 7.53 20.64 21.15
CA LEU A 375 8.25 20.49 22.42
C LEU A 375 7.78 21.51 23.47
N ALA A 376 7.53 22.76 23.08
CA ALA A 376 6.99 23.77 23.98
C ALA A 376 5.59 23.40 24.49
N LEU A 377 4.75 22.89 23.58
CA LEU A 377 3.37 22.54 23.87
C LEU A 377 3.22 21.22 24.62
N LEU A 378 4.24 20.35 24.62
CA LEU A 378 4.22 19.06 25.33
C LEU A 378 3.89 19.22 26.83
N THR A 379 4.30 20.34 27.44
CA THR A 379 4.02 20.66 28.86
C THR A 379 2.55 20.99 29.15
N VAL A 380 1.78 21.39 28.13
CA VAL A 380 0.36 21.75 28.22
C VAL A 380 -0.53 20.57 27.86
N VAL A 381 -0.03 19.66 27.01
CA VAL A 381 -0.77 18.54 26.43
C VAL A 381 -1.35 17.58 27.49
N GLY A 382 -0.66 17.37 28.60
CA GLY A 382 -1.18 16.55 29.71
C GLY A 382 -2.36 17.15 30.49
N ARG A 383 -2.79 18.37 30.16
CA ARG A 383 -3.89 19.09 30.83
C ARG A 383 -5.12 19.31 29.95
N ILE A 384 -5.07 18.88 28.69
CA ILE A 384 -6.14 19.09 27.70
C ILE A 384 -6.71 17.74 27.27
N SER A 385 -7.90 17.74 26.68
CA SER A 385 -8.48 16.50 26.14
C SER A 385 -7.68 15.99 24.94
N GLU A 386 -7.77 14.71 24.63
CA GLU A 386 -7.02 14.11 23.52
C GLU A 386 -7.38 14.73 22.17
N VAL A 387 -8.65 15.04 21.94
CA VAL A 387 -9.11 15.77 20.73
C VAL A 387 -8.50 17.16 20.67
N GLN A 388 -8.43 17.89 21.79
CA GLN A 388 -7.75 19.18 21.84
C GLN A 388 -6.26 19.04 21.55
N ALA A 389 -5.61 17.99 22.05
CA ALA A 389 -4.22 17.69 21.74
C ALA A 389 -4.02 17.42 20.25
N LEU A 390 -4.94 16.72 19.58
CA LEU A 390 -4.89 16.50 18.15
C LEU A 390 -5.10 17.80 17.35
N VAL A 391 -6.01 18.69 17.79
CA VAL A 391 -6.17 20.03 17.22
C VAL A 391 -4.88 20.84 17.31
N VAL A 392 -4.22 20.82 18.48
CA VAL A 392 -2.94 21.50 18.68
C VAL A 392 -1.86 20.96 17.75
N LEU A 393 -1.82 19.64 17.54
CA LEU A 393 -0.90 18.99 16.61
C LEU A 393 -1.14 19.45 15.16
N VAL A 394 -2.42 19.49 14.73
CA VAL A 394 -2.81 20.02 13.41
C VAL A 394 -2.39 21.48 13.25
N VAL A 395 -2.66 22.33 14.24
CA VAL A 395 -2.26 23.74 14.19
C VAL A 395 -0.76 23.86 14.05
N ALA A 396 0.03 23.07 14.79
CA ALA A 396 1.49 23.10 14.71
C ALA A 396 2.01 22.67 13.33
N THR A 397 1.52 21.56 12.77
CA THR A 397 1.99 21.07 11.47
C THR A 397 1.48 21.91 10.30
N CYS A 398 0.25 22.42 10.36
CA CYS A 398 -0.26 23.39 9.38
C CYS A 398 0.52 24.71 9.43
N THR A 399 0.90 25.18 10.63
CA THR A 399 1.73 26.38 10.78
C THR A 399 3.09 26.18 10.13
N MET A 400 3.72 25.02 10.28
CA MET A 400 4.95 24.68 9.56
C MET A 400 4.79 24.81 8.04
N VAL A 401 3.77 24.16 7.47
CA VAL A 401 3.53 24.22 6.02
C VAL A 401 3.20 25.64 5.56
N ALA A 402 2.45 26.41 6.36
CA ALA A 402 2.13 27.79 6.06
C ALA A 402 3.38 28.68 6.07
N LEU A 403 4.27 28.53 7.06
CA LEU A 403 5.52 29.28 7.17
C LEU A 403 6.46 28.97 6.00
N ASP A 404 6.57 27.71 5.59
CA ASP A 404 7.39 27.30 4.44
C ASP A 404 6.88 27.96 3.14
N ASN A 405 5.57 28.00 2.95
CA ASN A 405 4.94 28.59 1.75
C ASN A 405 4.89 30.12 1.74
N THR A 406 4.95 30.78 2.90
CA THR A 406 4.78 32.24 3.03
C THR A 406 6.06 32.96 3.40
N VAL A 407 6.64 32.63 4.56
CA VAL A 407 7.82 33.31 5.13
C VAL A 407 9.10 32.83 4.46
N PHE A 408 9.24 31.53 4.20
CA PHE A 408 10.42 30.95 3.55
C PHE A 408 10.28 30.80 2.03
N ARG A 409 9.26 31.44 1.44
CA ARG A 409 8.88 31.30 0.03
C ARG A 409 10.01 31.59 -0.95
N GLN A 410 10.85 32.61 -0.72
CA GLN A 410 11.94 32.95 -1.64
C GLN A 410 12.97 31.81 -1.75
N ARG A 411 13.39 31.25 -0.62
CA ARG A 411 14.34 30.14 -0.58
C ARG A 411 13.72 28.86 -1.13
N HIS A 412 12.45 28.60 -0.77
CA HIS A 412 11.69 27.48 -1.29
C HIS A 412 11.59 27.56 -2.82
N ARG A 413 11.26 28.74 -3.37
CA ARG A 413 11.20 28.99 -4.81
C ARG A 413 12.57 28.87 -5.49
N GLN A 414 13.64 29.40 -4.91
CA GLN A 414 15.00 29.24 -5.45
C GLN A 414 15.43 27.78 -5.51
N LEU A 415 15.09 26.99 -4.49
CA LEU A 415 15.33 25.55 -4.49
C LEU A 415 14.51 24.86 -5.60
N HIS A 416 13.21 25.16 -5.73
CA HIS A 416 12.39 24.64 -6.84
C HIS A 416 12.89 25.05 -8.23
N GLU A 417 13.32 26.30 -8.43
CA GLU A 417 13.84 26.78 -9.71
C GLU A 417 15.20 26.14 -10.04
N SER A 418 16.08 25.95 -9.05
CA SER A 418 17.29 25.13 -9.21
C SER A 418 16.97 23.66 -9.48
N VAL A 419 15.72 23.24 -9.23
CA VAL A 419 15.24 21.89 -9.46
C VAL A 419 14.72 21.67 -10.86
N GLU A 420 13.87 22.57 -11.33
CA GLU A 420 13.20 22.49 -12.62
C GLU A 420 14.17 22.70 -13.82
N GLY A 421 15.29 23.39 -13.61
CA GLY A 421 16.24 23.76 -14.68
C GLY A 421 17.09 22.64 -15.30
N GLU A 422 17.20 21.46 -14.67
CA GLU A 422 18.17 20.41 -15.09
C GLU A 422 17.58 19.00 -15.34
N GLY A 423 16.28 18.88 -15.63
CA GLY A 423 15.75 17.68 -16.30
C GLY A 423 14.59 16.96 -15.60
N THR A 424 13.46 17.65 -15.42
CA THR A 424 12.20 17.03 -14.98
C THR A 424 11.32 16.58 -16.14
N ASP A 425 11.90 15.99 -17.20
CA ASP A 425 11.12 15.37 -18.30
C ASP A 425 11.20 13.83 -18.29
N VAL A 426 11.73 13.25 -17.21
CA VAL A 426 11.94 11.79 -17.12
C VAL A 426 11.00 11.16 -16.10
N GLY A 427 9.76 10.90 -16.53
CA GLY A 427 8.92 9.76 -16.13
C GLY A 427 8.65 9.43 -14.66
N ALA A 428 9.07 10.23 -13.67
CA ALA A 428 8.87 9.92 -12.25
C ALA A 428 7.37 9.77 -11.92
N VAL A 429 7.02 8.80 -11.09
CA VAL A 429 5.64 8.62 -10.61
C VAL A 429 5.30 9.83 -9.75
N ASP A 430 4.17 10.48 -10.03
CA ASP A 430 3.70 11.63 -9.25
C ASP A 430 3.37 11.17 -7.82
N PRO A 431 4.15 11.60 -6.80
CA PRO A 431 3.93 11.15 -5.43
C PRO A 431 2.56 11.53 -4.88
N ARG A 432 1.96 12.59 -5.45
CA ARG A 432 0.65 13.07 -5.05
C ARG A 432 -0.46 12.13 -5.49
N GLY A 433 -0.37 11.60 -6.70
CA GLY A 433 -1.27 10.55 -7.19
C GLY A 433 -1.27 9.34 -6.25
N LEU A 434 -0.07 8.86 -5.92
CA LEU A 434 0.12 7.73 -4.99
C LEU A 434 -0.49 7.97 -3.61
N PHE A 435 -0.31 9.17 -3.06
CA PHE A 435 -0.84 9.50 -1.74
C PHE A 435 -2.37 9.53 -1.70
N VAL A 436 -3.03 9.98 -2.77
CA VAL A 436 -4.50 9.90 -2.87
C VAL A 436 -4.96 8.47 -2.97
N ASP A 437 -4.27 7.65 -3.78
CA ASP A 437 -4.62 6.25 -3.99
C ASP A 437 -4.60 5.47 -2.66
N LEU A 438 -3.76 5.88 -1.71
CA LEU A 438 -3.65 5.31 -0.37
C LEU A 438 -4.93 5.36 0.46
N VAL A 439 -5.73 6.42 0.36
CA VAL A 439 -7.01 6.52 1.10
C VAL A 439 -8.06 5.59 0.50
N PHE A 440 -7.98 5.34 -0.81
CA PHE A 440 -8.83 4.34 -1.45
C PHE A 440 -8.49 2.92 -1.00
N VAL A 441 -7.24 2.63 -0.61
CA VAL A 441 -6.86 1.34 0.00
C VAL A 441 -7.76 1.05 1.20
N TYR A 442 -7.81 1.98 2.15
CA TYR A 442 -8.62 1.84 3.35
C TYR A 442 -10.11 1.61 3.00
N ALA A 443 -10.66 2.41 2.08
CA ALA A 443 -12.03 2.25 1.65
C ALA A 443 -12.31 0.87 0.99
N PHE A 444 -11.35 0.30 0.25
CA PHE A 444 -11.49 -1.05 -0.33
C PHE A 444 -11.44 -2.15 0.73
N ILE A 445 -10.61 -1.99 1.76
CA ILE A 445 -10.56 -2.93 2.89
C ILE A 445 -11.93 -2.99 3.58
N GLU A 446 -12.55 -1.82 3.80
CA GLU A 446 -13.88 -1.75 4.43
C GLU A 446 -14.99 -2.33 3.54
N VAL A 447 -14.84 -2.31 2.21
CA VAL A 447 -15.77 -3.02 1.31
C VAL A 447 -15.75 -4.51 1.58
N THR A 448 -14.56 -5.14 1.65
CA THR A 448 -14.46 -6.57 1.97
C THR A 448 -14.96 -6.84 3.39
N ALA A 449 -14.67 -5.95 4.34
CA ALA A 449 -15.16 -6.07 5.71
C ALA A 449 -16.70 -6.09 5.77
N LEU A 450 -17.38 -5.22 5.04
CA LEU A 450 -18.84 -5.26 4.90
C LEU A 450 -19.34 -6.60 4.33
N MET A 451 -18.63 -7.14 3.33
CA MET A 451 -18.97 -8.43 2.73
C MET A 451 -18.79 -9.59 3.72
N ASN A 452 -17.71 -9.58 4.51
CA ASN A 452 -17.44 -10.58 5.55
C ASN A 452 -18.45 -10.50 6.69
N ARG A 453 -18.89 -9.28 7.06
CA ARG A 453 -19.94 -9.05 8.07
C ARG A 453 -21.27 -9.66 7.65
N PHE A 454 -21.63 -9.55 6.38
CA PHE A 454 -22.88 -10.09 5.83
C PHE A 454 -22.58 -11.11 4.74
N PRO A 455 -22.19 -12.36 5.10
CA PRO A 455 -21.75 -13.40 4.16
C PRO A 455 -22.92 -14.00 3.38
N THR A 456 -23.55 -13.17 2.57
CA THR A 456 -24.75 -13.45 1.78
C THR A 456 -24.56 -12.88 0.37
N LEU A 457 -25.33 -13.36 -0.60
CA LEU A 457 -25.32 -12.80 -1.95
C LEU A 457 -25.67 -11.30 -1.97
N LEU A 458 -26.55 -10.86 -1.06
CA LEU A 458 -26.92 -9.46 -0.94
C LEU A 458 -25.74 -8.62 -0.40
N GLY A 459 -25.05 -9.10 0.64
CA GLY A 459 -23.87 -8.44 1.20
C GLY A 459 -22.72 -8.34 0.18
N LEU A 460 -22.50 -9.40 -0.60
CA LEU A 460 -21.58 -9.36 -1.74
C LEU A 460 -22.00 -8.28 -2.75
N ALA A 461 -23.26 -8.25 -3.18
CA ALA A 461 -23.74 -7.25 -4.13
C ALA A 461 -23.59 -5.81 -3.59
N GLN A 462 -23.91 -5.59 -2.31
CA GLN A 462 -23.73 -4.31 -1.61
C GLN A 462 -22.25 -3.86 -1.60
N GLY A 463 -21.32 -4.76 -1.28
CA GLY A 463 -19.89 -4.49 -1.37
C GLY A 463 -19.46 -4.12 -2.80
N MET A 464 -19.91 -4.86 -3.81
CA MET A 464 -19.57 -4.60 -5.22
C MET A 464 -20.11 -3.26 -5.73
N ILE A 465 -21.27 -2.83 -5.24
CA ILE A 465 -21.85 -1.51 -5.52
C ILE A 465 -20.97 -0.40 -4.94
N LEU A 466 -20.55 -0.53 -3.67
CA LEU A 466 -19.66 0.44 -3.03
C LEU A 466 -18.29 0.48 -3.69
N LEU A 467 -17.75 -0.68 -4.10
CA LEU A 467 -16.53 -0.76 -4.90
C LEU A 467 -16.66 0.00 -6.22
N ALA A 468 -17.77 -0.16 -6.93
CA ALA A 468 -18.03 0.56 -8.18
C ALA A 468 -18.18 2.08 -7.94
N LEU A 469 -18.82 2.49 -6.84
CA LEU A 469 -18.92 3.90 -6.45
C LEU A 469 -17.54 4.53 -6.19
N LEU A 470 -16.70 3.84 -5.40
CA LEU A 470 -15.33 4.26 -5.10
C LEU A 470 -14.47 4.29 -6.37
N TRP A 471 -14.58 3.27 -7.23
CA TRP A 471 -13.88 3.21 -8.51
C TRP A 471 -14.24 4.39 -9.40
N TRP A 472 -15.51 4.77 -9.48
CA TRP A 472 -15.92 5.93 -10.27
C TRP A 472 -15.36 7.23 -9.73
N ALA A 473 -15.38 7.42 -8.40
CA ALA A 473 -14.77 8.58 -7.75
C ALA A 473 -13.26 8.66 -8.07
N TRP A 474 -12.56 7.53 -7.96
CA TRP A 474 -11.14 7.43 -8.25
C TRP A 474 -10.81 7.69 -9.72
N THR A 475 -11.49 7.02 -10.65
CA THR A 475 -11.23 7.19 -12.09
C THR A 475 -11.54 8.60 -12.57
N SER A 476 -12.60 9.24 -12.05
CA SER A 476 -12.93 10.64 -12.36
C SER A 476 -11.82 11.58 -11.89
N TYR A 477 -11.30 11.37 -10.67
CA TYR A 477 -10.13 12.11 -10.17
C TYR A 477 -8.91 11.91 -11.07
N THR A 478 -8.60 10.66 -11.46
CA THR A 478 -7.45 10.34 -12.31
C THR A 478 -7.53 11.00 -13.69
N TRP A 479 -8.70 11.01 -14.32
CA TRP A 479 -8.93 11.74 -15.58
C TRP A 479 -8.68 13.25 -15.42
N LEU A 480 -9.23 13.85 -14.36
CA LEU A 480 -9.08 15.28 -14.08
C LEU A 480 -7.63 15.66 -13.82
N THR A 481 -6.93 14.95 -12.95
CA THR A 481 -5.53 15.29 -12.62
C THR A 481 -4.58 15.10 -13.78
N ASN A 482 -4.84 14.12 -14.66
CA ASN A 482 -4.06 13.97 -15.89
C ASN A 482 -4.22 15.18 -16.84
N ALA A 483 -5.33 15.92 -16.75
CA ALA A 483 -5.56 17.13 -17.54
C ALA A 483 -5.02 18.42 -16.90
N VAL A 484 -4.74 18.43 -15.59
CA VAL A 484 -4.19 19.61 -14.89
C VAL A 484 -2.77 19.91 -15.40
N ARG A 485 -2.50 21.19 -15.67
CA ARG A 485 -1.19 21.65 -16.17
C ARG A 485 -0.24 22.17 -15.11
N GLN A 486 -0.78 22.87 -14.12
CA GLN A 486 -0.01 23.48 -13.04
C GLN A 486 -0.65 23.19 -11.70
N ASP A 487 0.20 22.96 -10.72
CA ASP A 487 -0.18 22.60 -9.37
C ASP A 487 -0.62 23.86 -8.59
N SER A 488 -1.91 24.22 -8.71
CA SER A 488 -2.48 25.38 -8.00
C SER A 488 -2.95 25.00 -6.58
N THR A 489 -3.01 25.99 -5.69
CA THR A 489 -3.55 25.83 -4.34
C THR A 489 -4.96 25.26 -4.34
N VAL A 490 -5.81 25.64 -5.32
CA VAL A 490 -7.16 25.10 -5.47
C VAL A 490 -7.12 23.59 -5.71
N VAL A 491 -6.28 23.13 -6.64
CA VAL A 491 -6.16 21.69 -6.91
C VAL A 491 -5.64 20.98 -5.65
N ARG A 492 -4.64 21.53 -4.94
CA ARG A 492 -4.09 20.97 -3.69
C ARG A 492 -5.14 20.83 -2.58
N LEU A 493 -5.89 21.89 -2.30
CA LEU A 493 -6.96 21.86 -1.30
C LEU A 493 -8.13 20.96 -1.71
N SER A 494 -8.53 20.97 -2.99
CA SER A 494 -9.56 20.05 -3.50
C SER A 494 -9.15 18.59 -3.34
N THR A 495 -7.88 18.25 -3.60
CA THR A 495 -7.37 16.89 -3.37
C THR A 495 -7.42 16.51 -1.89
N ALA A 496 -6.96 17.38 -0.97
CA ALA A 496 -7.05 17.12 0.46
C ALA A 496 -8.51 16.92 0.93
N GLY A 497 -9.45 17.70 0.37
CA GLY A 497 -10.88 17.53 0.60
C GLY A 497 -11.41 16.18 0.08
N ILE A 498 -11.03 15.77 -1.13
CA ILE A 498 -11.41 14.46 -1.69
C ILE A 498 -10.87 13.33 -0.80
N MET A 499 -9.61 13.40 -0.38
CA MET A 499 -9.01 12.42 0.52
C MET A 499 -9.79 12.30 1.83
N THR A 500 -10.09 13.44 2.46
CA THR A 500 -10.88 13.46 3.70
C THR A 500 -12.25 12.80 3.50
N ALA A 501 -12.94 13.10 2.39
CA ALA A 501 -14.24 12.52 2.09
C ALA A 501 -14.17 11.01 1.80
N VAL A 502 -13.13 10.52 1.11
CA VAL A 502 -12.95 9.07 0.88
C VAL A 502 -12.69 8.34 2.20
N LEU A 503 -11.90 8.91 3.12
CA LEU A 503 -11.67 8.33 4.44
C LEU A 503 -12.98 8.21 5.24
N LEU A 504 -13.82 9.26 5.22
CA LEU A 504 -15.13 9.24 5.86
C LEU A 504 -16.11 8.26 5.20
N ILE A 505 -16.04 8.09 3.87
CA ILE A 505 -16.77 7.01 3.18
C ILE A 505 -16.29 5.66 3.72
N GLY A 506 -14.98 5.44 3.81
CA GLY A 506 -14.39 4.21 4.38
C GLY A 506 -14.98 3.85 5.74
N LEU A 507 -14.95 4.80 6.69
CA LEU A 507 -15.56 4.65 8.02
C LEU A 507 -17.06 4.31 7.95
N ALA A 508 -17.78 4.85 6.97
CA ALA A 508 -19.22 4.67 6.82
C ALA A 508 -19.62 3.36 6.12
N ILE A 509 -18.71 2.73 5.35
CA ILE A 509 -18.99 1.54 4.53
C ILE A 509 -19.60 0.39 5.35
N PRO A 510 -19.05 -0.01 6.52
CA PRO A 510 -19.60 -1.12 7.31
C PRO A 510 -21.06 -0.93 7.73
N GLN A 511 -21.53 0.31 7.80
CA GLN A 511 -22.89 0.71 8.18
C GLN A 511 -23.66 1.39 7.04
N ALA A 512 -23.19 1.27 5.79
CA ALA A 512 -23.78 1.95 4.62
C ALA A 512 -25.10 1.34 4.14
N PHE A 513 -25.53 0.21 4.69
CA PHE A 513 -26.83 -0.39 4.41
C PHE A 513 -27.59 -0.82 5.67
N VAL A 514 -26.86 -1.09 6.76
CA VAL A 514 -27.43 -1.49 8.05
C VAL A 514 -27.02 -0.47 9.11
N PRO A 515 -27.95 0.38 9.59
CA PRO A 515 -27.67 1.35 10.64
C PRO A 515 -27.21 0.66 11.93
N LEU A 516 -26.25 1.29 12.61
CA LEU A 516 -25.87 0.94 13.99
C LEU A 516 -26.58 1.89 14.97
N PRO A 517 -26.98 1.42 16.16
CA PRO A 517 -27.44 2.30 17.22
C PRO A 517 -26.38 3.36 17.56
N ASP A 518 -26.81 4.58 17.86
CA ASP A 518 -25.94 5.72 18.23
C ASP A 518 -24.88 6.13 17.18
N SER A 519 -25.02 5.66 15.93
CA SER A 519 -24.17 6.06 14.81
C SER A 519 -24.73 7.27 14.06
N LEU A 520 -23.83 8.03 13.42
CA LEU A 520 -24.23 8.85 12.28
C LEU A 520 -24.89 7.96 11.21
N PRO A 521 -25.89 8.45 10.47
CA PRO A 521 -26.53 7.65 9.42
C PRO A 521 -25.50 7.32 8.32
N GLY A 522 -25.03 6.07 8.32
CA GLY A 522 -23.97 5.59 7.44
C GLY A 522 -24.19 5.90 5.96
N PRO A 523 -25.38 5.62 5.39
CA PRO A 523 -25.59 5.86 3.97
C PRO A 523 -25.68 7.35 3.64
N LEU A 524 -26.21 8.21 4.54
CA LEU A 524 -26.14 9.67 4.37
C LEU A 524 -24.70 10.18 4.37
N LEU A 525 -23.85 9.61 5.23
CA LEU A 525 -22.43 9.95 5.27
C LEU A 525 -21.74 9.58 3.96
N VAL A 526 -22.01 8.37 3.43
CA VAL A 526 -21.49 7.94 2.11
C VAL A 526 -21.97 8.87 1.00
N ILE A 527 -23.28 9.15 0.93
CA ILE A 527 -23.89 10.00 -0.09
C ILE A 527 -23.35 11.44 0.00
N GLY A 528 -23.34 12.03 1.19
CA GLY A 528 -22.87 13.39 1.43
C GLY A 528 -21.40 13.57 1.07
N CYS A 529 -20.54 12.63 1.50
CA CYS A 529 -19.12 12.64 1.14
C CYS A 529 -18.92 12.43 -0.36
N TYR A 530 -19.69 11.54 -1.00
CA TYR A 530 -19.59 11.33 -2.44
C TYR A 530 -19.97 12.59 -3.22
N ILE A 531 -21.02 13.30 -2.80
CA ILE A 531 -21.42 14.57 -3.40
C ILE A 531 -20.35 15.64 -3.19
N PHE A 532 -19.75 15.70 -1.99
CA PHE A 532 -18.62 16.57 -1.72
C PHE A 532 -17.42 16.28 -2.65
N ILE A 533 -17.08 15.00 -2.88
CA ILE A 533 -16.05 14.59 -3.85
C ILE A 533 -16.37 15.16 -5.24
N GLN A 534 -17.62 15.02 -5.69
CA GLN A 534 -18.05 15.54 -6.99
C GLN A 534 -17.96 17.07 -7.08
N LEU A 535 -18.27 17.78 -6.00
CA LEU A 535 -18.09 19.24 -5.93
C LEU A 535 -16.61 19.62 -6.04
N MET A 536 -15.72 18.94 -5.30
CA MET A 536 -14.27 19.18 -5.36
C MET A 536 -13.70 18.88 -6.74
N GLN A 537 -14.15 17.79 -7.38
CA GLN A 537 -13.80 17.45 -8.76
C GLN A 537 -14.31 18.50 -9.75
N GLY A 538 -15.51 19.05 -9.53
CA GLY A 538 -16.04 20.19 -10.29
C GLY A 538 -15.20 21.45 -10.16
N LEU A 539 -14.61 21.73 -8.98
CA LEU A 539 -13.68 22.85 -8.78
C LEU A 539 -12.37 22.65 -9.58
N ILE A 540 -11.83 21.43 -9.57
CA ILE A 540 -10.66 21.08 -10.39
C ILE A 540 -10.99 21.23 -11.89
N PHE A 541 -12.15 20.73 -12.31
CA PHE A 541 -12.61 20.86 -13.69
C PHE A 541 -12.76 22.34 -14.10
N ARG A 542 -13.32 23.19 -13.24
CA ARG A 542 -13.45 24.63 -13.48
C ARG A 542 -12.11 25.31 -13.69
N GLN A 543 -11.07 24.88 -12.96
CA GLN A 543 -9.71 25.38 -13.14
C GLN A 543 -9.16 24.99 -14.52
N ILE A 544 -9.34 23.72 -14.93
CA ILE A 544 -8.93 23.23 -16.25
C ILE A 544 -9.62 24.02 -17.39
N VAL A 545 -10.93 24.28 -17.25
CA VAL A 545 -11.72 25.05 -18.23
C VAL A 545 -11.33 26.53 -18.27
N ARG A 546 -10.90 27.11 -17.13
CA ARG A 546 -10.36 28.48 -17.10
C ARG A 546 -9.09 28.60 -17.93
N GLU A 547 -8.26 27.56 -17.92
CA GLU A 547 -7.01 27.51 -18.68
C GLU A 547 -7.21 27.14 -20.17
N ASN A 548 -8.30 26.43 -20.52
CA ASN A 548 -8.67 26.08 -21.90
C ASN A 548 -10.18 26.24 -22.15
N SER A 549 -10.58 27.32 -22.84
CA SER A 549 -11.98 27.62 -23.15
C SER A 549 -12.67 26.58 -24.04
N ASP A 550 -11.91 25.84 -24.85
CA ASP A 550 -12.44 24.83 -25.76
C ASP A 550 -13.10 23.65 -25.01
N LEU A 551 -12.74 23.47 -23.73
CA LEU A 551 -13.33 22.47 -22.84
C LEU A 551 -14.68 22.89 -22.23
N ARG A 552 -15.15 24.11 -22.47
CA ARG A 552 -16.45 24.60 -21.97
C ARG A 552 -17.63 23.77 -22.50
N VAL A 553 -17.57 23.35 -23.77
CA VAL A 553 -18.61 22.51 -24.39
C VAL A 553 -18.57 21.07 -23.84
N ALA A 554 -17.42 20.59 -23.37
CA ALA A 554 -17.32 19.33 -22.64
C ALA A 554 -18.00 19.41 -21.25
N GLY A 555 -18.09 20.62 -20.67
CA GLY A 555 -18.68 20.85 -19.34
C GLY A 555 -20.17 20.56 -19.23
N SER A 556 -20.96 20.66 -20.32
CA SER A 556 -22.37 20.25 -20.30
C SER A 556 -22.57 18.74 -20.23
N ARG A 557 -21.53 17.96 -20.55
CA ARG A 557 -21.56 16.49 -20.53
C ARG A 557 -21.15 15.88 -19.18
N PHE A 558 -20.75 16.72 -18.22
CA PHE A 558 -20.74 16.41 -16.78
C PHE A 558 -22.15 16.15 -16.21
N ALA A 559 -23.21 16.27 -17.04
CA ALA A 559 -24.60 15.99 -16.70
C ALA A 559 -24.82 14.60 -16.07
N GLY A 560 -24.00 13.59 -16.41
CA GLY A 560 -24.05 12.27 -15.75
C GLY A 560 -23.84 12.38 -14.23
N THR A 561 -22.88 13.19 -13.79
CA THR A 561 -22.62 13.45 -12.38
C THR A 561 -23.78 14.18 -11.72
N ALA A 562 -24.39 15.16 -12.40
CA ALA A 562 -25.54 15.89 -11.86
C ALA A 562 -26.75 14.97 -11.65
N ILE A 563 -27.02 14.04 -12.58
CA ILE A 563 -28.11 13.07 -12.45
C ILE A 563 -27.83 12.10 -11.29
N THR A 564 -26.61 11.58 -11.17
CA THR A 564 -26.23 10.70 -10.04
C THR A 564 -26.39 11.42 -8.70
N ILE A 565 -25.97 12.68 -8.59
CA ILE A 565 -26.17 13.49 -7.38
C ILE A 565 -27.65 13.60 -7.01
N VAL A 566 -28.52 13.87 -7.99
CA VAL A 566 -29.98 13.94 -7.78
C VAL A 566 -30.53 12.60 -7.29
N ILE A 567 -30.15 11.48 -7.93
CA ILE A 567 -30.61 10.15 -7.52
C ILE A 567 -30.12 9.80 -6.11
N LEU A 568 -28.84 10.07 -5.80
CA LEU A 568 -28.29 9.85 -4.46
C LEU A 568 -28.98 10.73 -3.41
N MET A 569 -29.33 11.98 -3.73
CA MET A 569 -30.12 12.85 -2.86
C MET A 569 -31.53 12.32 -2.59
N VAL A 570 -32.17 11.74 -3.61
CA VAL A 570 -33.48 11.06 -3.43
C VAL A 570 -33.33 9.86 -2.49
N ILE A 571 -32.28 9.05 -2.67
CA ILE A 571 -31.98 7.91 -1.80
C ILE A 571 -31.80 8.37 -0.34
N ALA A 572 -30.98 9.40 -0.12
CA ALA A 572 -30.77 10.00 1.19
C ALA A 572 -32.09 10.47 1.83
N GLY A 573 -32.95 11.14 1.05
CA GLY A 573 -34.26 11.60 1.53
C GLY A 573 -35.20 10.46 1.95
N VAL A 574 -35.19 9.34 1.24
CA VAL A 574 -36.02 8.15 1.56
C VAL A 574 -35.62 7.54 2.90
N GLU A 575 -34.33 7.48 3.20
CA GLU A 575 -33.82 6.88 4.42
C GLU A 575 -34.12 7.71 5.67
N VAL A 576 -34.00 9.04 5.57
CA VAL A 576 -34.35 9.96 6.67
C VAL A 576 -35.82 9.81 7.08
N VAL A 577 -36.70 9.49 6.13
CA VAL A 577 -38.14 9.37 6.35
C VAL A 577 -38.56 7.99 6.88
N ALA A 578 -37.80 6.91 6.62
CA ALA A 578 -38.18 5.55 7.00
C ALA A 578 -36.99 4.59 7.25
N PRO A 579 -36.13 4.83 8.26
CA PRO A 579 -34.89 4.08 8.48
C PRO A 579 -35.11 2.56 8.70
N ASP A 580 -36.10 2.17 9.50
CA ASP A 580 -36.32 0.77 9.89
C ASP A 580 -36.86 -0.13 8.76
N ARG A 581 -37.49 0.46 7.73
CA ARG A 581 -38.11 -0.28 6.61
C ARG A 581 -37.18 -0.43 5.41
N VAL A 582 -36.22 0.47 5.24
CA VAL A 582 -35.43 0.61 4.01
C VAL A 582 -34.11 -0.19 4.07
N ALA A 583 -33.45 -0.24 5.23
CA ALA A 583 -32.16 -0.90 5.43
C ALA A 583 -32.14 -2.42 5.10
N ARG A 584 -33.31 -3.09 5.20
CA ARG A 584 -33.43 -4.54 4.95
C ARG A 584 -34.02 -4.89 3.58
N HIS A 585 -34.46 -3.92 2.81
CA HIS A 585 -35.15 -4.16 1.54
C HIS A 585 -34.18 -4.03 0.34
N PRO A 586 -34.21 -4.94 -0.65
CA PRO A 586 -33.38 -4.85 -1.86
C PRO A 586 -33.67 -3.59 -2.70
N ALA A 587 -34.75 -2.85 -2.41
CA ALA A 587 -35.11 -1.61 -3.07
C ALA A 587 -34.02 -0.54 -2.95
N MET A 588 -33.39 -0.40 -1.77
CA MET A 588 -32.29 0.55 -1.59
C MET A 588 -31.09 0.14 -2.44
N THR A 589 -30.64 -1.11 -2.32
CA THR A 589 -29.56 -1.67 -3.14
C THR A 589 -29.82 -1.45 -4.63
N LEU A 590 -31.06 -1.67 -5.10
CA LEU A 590 -31.45 -1.45 -6.50
C LEU A 590 -31.35 0.03 -6.91
N LEU A 591 -31.74 0.98 -6.05
CA LEU A 591 -31.61 2.41 -6.34
C LEU A 591 -30.14 2.83 -6.48
N TRP A 592 -29.25 2.31 -5.63
CA TRP A 592 -27.80 2.55 -5.76
C TRP A 592 -27.25 1.96 -7.06
N VAL A 593 -27.68 0.74 -7.42
CA VAL A 593 -27.34 0.13 -8.72
C VAL A 593 -27.78 1.02 -9.87
N VAL A 594 -29.03 1.51 -9.86
CA VAL A 594 -29.55 2.39 -10.92
C VAL A 594 -28.76 3.70 -10.97
N ALA A 595 -28.45 4.32 -9.83
CA ALA A 595 -27.66 5.55 -9.76
C ALA A 595 -26.28 5.39 -10.42
N LEU A 596 -25.60 4.27 -10.12
CA LEU A 596 -24.30 3.94 -10.70
C LEU A 596 -24.40 3.57 -12.18
N LEU A 597 -25.39 2.76 -12.57
CA LEU A 597 -25.60 2.42 -13.98
C LEU A 597 -25.80 3.67 -14.83
N VAL A 598 -26.63 4.60 -14.37
CA VAL A 598 -26.83 5.90 -15.03
C VAL A 598 -25.50 6.65 -15.13
N GLN A 599 -24.69 6.65 -14.07
CA GLN A 599 -23.39 7.31 -14.06
C GLN A 599 -22.41 6.73 -15.09
N TYR A 600 -22.23 5.41 -15.08
CA TYR A 600 -21.32 4.71 -15.98
C TYR A 600 -21.77 4.82 -17.43
N VAL A 601 -23.07 4.67 -17.69
CA VAL A 601 -23.64 4.86 -19.03
C VAL A 601 -23.44 6.29 -19.49
N ALA A 602 -23.82 7.29 -18.68
CA ALA A 602 -23.64 8.70 -19.02
C ALA A 602 -22.16 9.02 -19.29
N GLY A 603 -21.24 8.54 -18.46
CA GLY A 603 -19.81 8.74 -18.67
C GLY A 603 -19.24 8.01 -19.90
N TYR A 604 -19.79 6.86 -20.28
CA TYR A 604 -19.41 6.17 -21.52
C TYR A 604 -19.81 6.99 -22.76
N TRP A 605 -21.01 7.55 -22.74
CA TRP A 605 -21.59 8.31 -23.86
C TRP A 605 -21.18 9.79 -23.90
N ALA A 606 -20.71 10.36 -22.80
CA ALA A 606 -20.27 11.77 -22.70
C ALA A 606 -19.15 12.17 -23.68
N GLY A 607 -18.50 11.20 -24.35
CA GLY A 607 -17.67 11.45 -25.53
C GLY A 607 -16.31 12.09 -25.21
N ASN A 608 -15.25 11.42 -25.65
CA ASN A 608 -13.86 11.73 -25.23
C ASN A 608 -13.09 12.66 -26.17
N GLN A 609 -13.74 13.30 -27.14
CA GLN A 609 -13.10 14.02 -28.27
C GLN A 609 -12.20 15.19 -27.85
N LEU A 610 -12.30 15.64 -26.59
CA LEU A 610 -11.55 16.78 -26.07
C LEU A 610 -10.55 16.41 -24.96
N TRP A 611 -10.60 15.16 -24.45
CA TRP A 611 -9.66 14.70 -23.41
C TRP A 611 -8.35 14.24 -24.03
N ARG A 612 -7.22 14.55 -23.39
CA ARG A 612 -5.88 14.14 -23.84
C ARG A 612 -5.14 13.41 -22.73
N ILE A 613 -4.53 12.29 -23.07
CA ILE A 613 -3.59 11.58 -22.18
C ILE A 613 -2.22 12.14 -22.45
N ARG A 614 -1.69 12.92 -21.49
CA ARG A 614 -0.43 13.66 -21.66
C ARG A 614 0.75 12.72 -21.59
N LEU A 615 0.79 11.89 -20.53
CA LEU A 615 1.84 10.90 -20.29
C LEU A 615 1.20 9.51 -20.20
N VAL A 616 1.37 8.71 -21.25
CA VAL A 616 0.85 7.32 -21.30
C VAL A 616 1.43 6.45 -20.20
N ARG A 617 2.70 6.70 -19.83
CA ARG A 617 3.36 6.04 -18.71
C ARG A 617 2.65 6.32 -17.40
N HIS A 618 2.51 7.59 -17.03
CA HIS A 618 1.78 7.98 -15.82
C HIS A 618 0.36 7.40 -15.77
N TRP A 619 -0.35 7.42 -16.91
CA TRP A 619 -1.68 6.81 -17.02
C TRP A 619 -1.69 5.31 -16.69
N ALA A 620 -0.80 4.54 -17.34
CA ALA A 620 -0.71 3.10 -17.12
C ALA A 620 -0.24 2.78 -15.69
N ASP A 621 0.76 3.51 -15.20
CA ASP A 621 1.35 3.30 -13.88
C ASP A 621 0.29 3.49 -12.78
N ARG A 622 -0.54 4.53 -12.83
CA ARG A 622 -1.62 4.75 -11.83
C ARG A 622 -2.64 3.63 -11.76
N HIS A 623 -3.04 3.08 -12.90
CA HIS A 623 -3.99 1.96 -12.90
C HIS A 623 -3.34 0.68 -12.40
N ALA A 624 -2.06 0.45 -12.72
CA ALA A 624 -1.28 -0.66 -12.19
C ALA A 624 -1.09 -0.54 -10.67
N LEU A 625 -0.92 0.67 -10.15
CA LEU A 625 -0.85 0.94 -8.70
C LEU A 625 -2.17 0.63 -7.99
N VAL A 626 -3.33 0.97 -8.56
CA VAL A 626 -4.62 0.55 -7.98
C VAL A 626 -4.80 -0.97 -8.01
N MET A 627 -4.28 -1.65 -9.02
CA MET A 627 -4.24 -3.12 -9.00
C MET A 627 -3.39 -3.63 -7.84
N LEU A 628 -2.22 -3.04 -7.55
CA LEU A 628 -1.42 -3.38 -6.38
C LEU A 628 -2.17 -3.14 -5.07
N ILE A 629 -2.93 -2.04 -4.97
CA ILE A 629 -3.76 -1.73 -3.81
C ILE A 629 -4.79 -2.84 -3.57
N ALA A 630 -5.48 -3.30 -4.61
CA ALA A 630 -6.43 -4.40 -4.50
C ALA A 630 -5.75 -5.71 -4.05
N PHE A 631 -4.54 -6.00 -4.54
CA PHE A 631 -3.74 -7.12 -4.02
C PHE A 631 -3.37 -6.93 -2.55
N GLY A 632 -3.14 -5.69 -2.12
CA GLY A 632 -2.83 -5.34 -0.73
C GLY A 632 -3.96 -5.73 0.20
N GLU A 633 -5.18 -5.42 -0.22
CA GLU A 633 -6.36 -5.87 0.51
C GLU A 633 -6.46 -7.40 0.54
N ALA A 634 -6.24 -8.10 -0.59
CA ALA A 634 -6.26 -9.56 -0.56
C ALA A 634 -5.22 -10.17 0.40
N VAL A 635 -4.03 -9.55 0.52
CA VAL A 635 -3.01 -9.94 1.49
C VAL A 635 -3.46 -9.65 2.92
N LEU A 636 -4.00 -8.47 3.18
CA LEU A 636 -4.48 -8.05 4.50
C LEU A 636 -5.63 -8.94 4.99
N SER A 637 -6.58 -9.25 4.11
CA SER A 637 -7.70 -10.15 4.39
C SER A 637 -7.25 -11.54 4.85
N VAL A 638 -6.18 -12.10 4.25
CA VAL A 638 -5.57 -13.36 4.72
C VAL A 638 -5.05 -13.23 6.13
N GLY A 639 -4.38 -12.12 6.46
CA GLY A 639 -3.85 -11.85 7.79
C GLY A 639 -4.95 -11.69 8.85
N VAL A 640 -6.01 -10.95 8.54
CA VAL A 640 -7.16 -10.74 9.45
C VAL A 640 -7.88 -12.06 9.73
N ALA A 641 -8.07 -12.91 8.72
CA ALA A 641 -8.81 -14.17 8.85
C ALA A 641 -8.20 -15.19 9.83
N ILE A 642 -6.91 -15.04 10.16
CA ILE A 642 -6.15 -15.94 11.04
C ILE A 642 -5.60 -15.23 12.27
N ASN A 643 -5.94 -13.94 12.47
CA ASN A 643 -5.35 -13.13 13.53
C ASN A 643 -5.67 -13.65 14.94
N ASP A 644 -6.79 -14.36 15.12
CA ASP A 644 -7.24 -14.88 16.41
C ASP A 644 -6.93 -16.37 16.61
N GLU A 645 -6.39 -17.04 15.59
CA GLU A 645 -6.05 -18.46 15.64
C GLU A 645 -4.57 -18.64 16.04
N PRO A 646 -4.22 -19.70 16.80
CA PRO A 646 -2.82 -20.04 17.05
C PRO A 646 -2.14 -20.45 15.74
N ILE A 647 -0.90 -20.02 15.53
CA ILE A 647 -0.13 -20.38 14.33
C ILE A 647 0.08 -21.90 14.30
N SER A 648 -0.51 -22.60 13.33
CA SER A 648 -0.35 -24.04 13.17
C SER A 648 0.33 -24.40 11.84
N ALA A 649 0.84 -25.64 11.70
CA ALA A 649 1.39 -26.10 10.42
C ALA A 649 0.37 -26.03 9.26
N PRO A 650 -0.91 -26.43 9.44
CA PRO A 650 -1.96 -26.16 8.47
C PRO A 650 -2.12 -24.67 8.13
N THR A 651 -2.15 -23.78 9.14
CA THR A 651 -2.26 -22.33 8.92
C THR A 651 -1.13 -21.82 8.03
N LEU A 652 0.12 -22.24 8.29
CA LEU A 652 1.27 -21.86 7.47
C LEU A 652 1.15 -22.34 6.01
N VAL A 653 0.66 -23.57 5.79
CA VAL A 653 0.43 -24.10 4.44
C VAL A 653 -0.61 -23.26 3.70
N VAL A 654 -1.70 -22.87 4.37
CA VAL A 654 -2.75 -22.03 3.77
C VAL A 654 -2.23 -20.63 3.47
N VAL A 655 -1.49 -20.00 4.39
CA VAL A 655 -0.86 -18.68 4.18
C VAL A 655 0.07 -18.69 2.98
N VAL A 656 0.93 -19.71 2.86
CA VAL A 656 1.83 -19.87 1.71
C VAL A 656 1.06 -20.11 0.42
N ALA A 657 0.02 -20.94 0.45
CA ALA A 657 -0.85 -21.19 -0.71
C ALA A 657 -1.60 -19.92 -1.16
N SER A 658 -2.08 -19.09 -0.22
CA SER A 658 -2.68 -17.79 -0.51
C SER A 658 -1.65 -16.86 -1.17
N ALA A 659 -0.44 -16.75 -0.62
CA ALA A 659 0.63 -15.93 -1.21
C ALA A 659 0.98 -16.39 -2.64
N VAL A 660 1.08 -17.70 -2.87
CA VAL A 660 1.33 -18.27 -4.21
C VAL A 660 0.17 -17.98 -5.16
N THR A 661 -1.08 -18.18 -4.72
CA THR A 661 -2.28 -17.86 -5.50
C THR A 661 -2.27 -16.39 -5.93
N LEU A 662 -2.14 -15.46 -4.97
CA LEU A 662 -2.08 -14.02 -5.24
C LEU A 662 -0.91 -13.69 -6.17
N GLY A 663 0.27 -14.27 -5.94
CA GLY A 663 1.45 -14.09 -6.79
C GLY A 663 1.26 -14.54 -8.24
N THR A 664 0.55 -15.65 -8.48
CA THR A 664 0.29 -16.15 -9.85
C THR A 664 -0.72 -15.28 -10.60
N ILE A 665 -1.76 -14.79 -9.91
CA ILE A 665 -2.76 -13.87 -10.45
C ILE A 665 -2.09 -12.53 -10.78
N TRP A 666 -1.28 -12.01 -9.85
CA TRP A 666 -0.43 -10.83 -10.02
C TRP A 666 0.48 -10.96 -11.23
N TRP A 667 1.17 -12.10 -11.38
CA TRP A 667 2.09 -12.37 -12.49
C TRP A 667 1.44 -12.18 -13.86
N SER A 668 0.21 -12.67 -14.02
CA SER A 668 -0.51 -12.63 -15.30
C SER A 668 -0.81 -11.21 -15.81
N TYR A 669 -0.85 -10.20 -14.93
CA TYR A 669 -1.11 -8.80 -15.32
C TYR A 669 0.17 -7.98 -15.40
N PHE A 670 1.05 -8.05 -14.40
CA PHE A 670 2.23 -7.17 -14.34
C PHE A 670 3.33 -7.54 -15.33
N THR A 671 3.35 -8.76 -15.85
CA THR A 671 4.19 -9.11 -17.01
C THR A 671 3.73 -8.44 -18.30
N ALA A 672 2.45 -8.11 -18.41
CA ALA A 672 1.80 -7.58 -19.59
C ALA A 672 1.70 -6.04 -19.60
N ILE A 673 1.70 -5.39 -18.43
CA ILE A 673 1.35 -3.97 -18.31
C ILE A 673 2.34 -3.04 -19.03
N ASP A 674 3.64 -3.34 -19.00
CA ASP A 674 4.64 -2.55 -19.73
C ASP A 674 4.46 -2.65 -21.24
N ALA A 675 4.10 -3.83 -21.75
CA ALA A 675 3.76 -4.01 -23.15
C ALA A 675 2.47 -3.25 -23.49
N ALA A 676 1.49 -3.24 -22.58
CA ALA A 676 0.22 -2.53 -22.77
C ALA A 676 0.42 -1.01 -22.79
N ARG A 677 1.36 -0.49 -22.00
CA ARG A 677 1.82 0.89 -22.03
C ARG A 677 2.42 1.26 -23.38
N ILE A 678 3.33 0.43 -23.91
CA ILE A 678 3.92 0.63 -25.25
C ILE A 678 2.84 0.61 -26.34
N ALA A 679 1.93 -0.37 -26.28
CA ALA A 679 0.83 -0.47 -27.24
C ALA A 679 -0.13 0.74 -27.16
N LEU A 680 -0.46 1.23 -25.96
CA LEU A 680 -1.29 2.43 -25.79
C LEU A 680 -0.58 3.68 -26.33
N ALA A 681 0.74 3.78 -26.17
CA ALA A 681 1.54 4.88 -26.71
C ALA A 681 1.53 4.90 -28.24
N ALA A 682 1.42 3.74 -28.89
CA ALA A 682 1.31 3.62 -30.34
C ALA A 682 -0.04 4.11 -30.91
N TYR A 683 -1.11 4.19 -30.11
CA TYR A 683 -2.35 4.81 -30.56
C TYR A 683 -2.26 6.34 -30.59
N GLU A 684 -2.98 6.98 -31.51
CA GLU A 684 -2.99 8.44 -31.66
C GLU A 684 -4.40 9.04 -31.58
N GLY A 685 -4.49 10.32 -31.20
CA GLY A 685 -5.74 11.08 -31.10
C GLY A 685 -6.83 10.37 -30.31
N ASP A 686 -8.06 10.42 -30.80
CA ASP A 686 -9.22 9.81 -30.13
C ASP A 686 -9.11 8.29 -29.97
N ARG A 687 -8.34 7.60 -30.82
CA ARG A 687 -8.14 6.13 -30.69
C ARG A 687 -7.43 5.82 -29.39
N ARG A 688 -6.41 6.60 -29.01
CA ARG A 688 -5.72 6.46 -27.73
C ARG A 688 -6.68 6.66 -26.56
N VAL A 689 -7.49 7.71 -26.62
CA VAL A 689 -8.39 8.07 -25.51
C VAL A 689 -9.53 7.04 -25.35
N ARG A 690 -10.07 6.51 -26.45
CA ARG A 690 -11.05 5.39 -26.40
C ARG A 690 -10.43 4.10 -25.90
N ALA A 691 -9.23 3.74 -26.37
CA ALA A 691 -8.52 2.56 -25.89
C ALA A 691 -8.23 2.67 -24.39
N ALA A 692 -7.76 3.83 -23.93
CA ALA A 692 -7.52 4.09 -22.51
C ALA A 692 -8.79 4.03 -21.68
N ARG A 693 -9.88 4.68 -22.11
CA ARG A 693 -11.18 4.60 -21.44
C ARG A 693 -11.63 3.15 -21.30
N ASP A 694 -11.75 2.44 -22.42
CA ASP A 694 -12.33 1.09 -22.41
C ASP A 694 -11.44 0.12 -21.60
N ALA A 695 -10.13 0.16 -21.83
CA ALA A 695 -9.19 -0.77 -21.19
C ALA A 695 -8.93 -0.42 -19.72
N TYR A 696 -8.69 0.85 -19.40
CA TYR A 696 -8.25 1.28 -18.07
C TYR A 696 -9.38 1.78 -17.17
N THR A 697 -10.43 2.42 -17.70
CA THR A 697 -11.57 2.88 -16.88
C THR A 697 -12.63 1.80 -16.70
N TYR A 698 -12.96 1.03 -17.75
CA TYR A 698 -14.06 0.05 -17.69
C TYR A 698 -13.59 -1.38 -17.43
N LEU A 699 -12.56 -1.87 -18.12
CA LEU A 699 -12.12 -3.27 -17.99
C LEU A 699 -11.24 -3.53 -16.76
N HIS A 700 -10.63 -2.52 -16.15
CA HIS A 700 -9.93 -2.70 -14.87
C HIS A 700 -10.87 -2.87 -13.68
N LEU A 701 -12.06 -2.24 -13.69
CA LEU A 701 -13.04 -2.41 -12.62
C LEU A 701 -13.38 -3.89 -12.36
N PRO A 702 -13.78 -4.71 -13.34
CA PRO A 702 -14.06 -6.13 -13.11
C PRO A 702 -12.78 -6.91 -12.73
N MET A 703 -11.57 -6.45 -13.07
CA MET A 703 -10.33 -7.03 -12.54
C MET A 703 -10.16 -6.75 -11.04
N VAL A 704 -10.31 -5.49 -10.60
CA VAL A 704 -10.25 -5.09 -9.19
C VAL A 704 -11.32 -5.82 -8.37
N ALA A 705 -12.55 -5.84 -8.88
CA ALA A 705 -13.65 -6.65 -8.38
C ALA A 705 -13.29 -8.14 -8.21
N GLY A 706 -12.62 -8.73 -9.20
CA GLY A 706 -12.13 -10.11 -9.10
C GLY A 706 -11.16 -10.30 -7.94
N ILE A 707 -10.24 -9.37 -7.71
CA ILE A 707 -9.30 -9.43 -6.58
C ILE A 707 -10.02 -9.25 -5.24
N VAL A 708 -10.98 -8.32 -5.13
CA VAL A 708 -11.79 -8.13 -3.90
C VAL A 708 -12.61 -9.39 -3.58
N LEU A 709 -13.17 -10.06 -4.60
CA LEU A 709 -13.85 -11.35 -4.41
C LEU A 709 -12.88 -12.47 -3.99
N VAL A 710 -11.63 -12.46 -4.48
CA VAL A 710 -10.57 -13.34 -3.98
C VAL A 710 -10.24 -13.02 -2.52
N ALA A 711 -10.15 -11.74 -2.14
CA ALA A 711 -9.88 -11.31 -0.77
C ALA A 711 -10.97 -11.83 0.20
N TYR A 712 -12.25 -11.66 -0.15
CA TYR A 712 -13.38 -12.21 0.59
C TYR A 712 -13.31 -13.75 0.62
N GLY A 713 -13.14 -14.40 -0.53
CA GLY A 713 -13.12 -15.85 -0.62
C GLY A 713 -11.98 -16.49 0.19
N LEU A 714 -10.80 -15.87 0.18
CA LEU A 714 -9.68 -16.27 1.04
C LEU A 714 -10.05 -16.13 2.52
N HIS A 715 -10.62 -15.00 2.92
CA HIS A 715 -11.05 -14.78 4.31
C HIS A 715 -11.97 -15.90 4.82
N GLN A 716 -13.04 -16.18 4.07
CA GLN A 716 -14.02 -17.20 4.43
C GLN A 716 -13.45 -18.61 4.41
N THR A 717 -12.45 -18.86 3.55
CA THR A 717 -11.76 -20.16 3.47
C THR A 717 -10.84 -20.40 4.68
N LEU A 718 -10.26 -19.32 5.22
CA LEU A 718 -9.25 -19.34 6.28
C LEU A 718 -9.85 -19.28 7.70
N ALA A 719 -10.99 -18.62 7.88
CA ALA A 719 -11.61 -18.46 9.18
C ALA A 719 -12.17 -19.79 9.74
N ALA A 720 -11.67 -20.23 10.89
CA ALA A 720 -11.90 -21.59 11.42
C ALA A 720 -13.31 -21.83 12.01
N SER A 721 -14.11 -20.79 12.26
CA SER A 721 -15.36 -20.83 13.03
C SER A 721 -16.65 -20.72 12.21
N GLN A 722 -16.59 -20.93 10.88
CA GLN A 722 -17.72 -20.62 10.00
C GLN A 722 -18.74 -21.75 9.81
N ASP A 723 -20.01 -21.36 9.69
CA ASP A 723 -21.09 -22.23 9.23
C ASP A 723 -20.87 -22.65 7.76
N ARG A 724 -21.39 -23.84 7.41
CA ARG A 724 -21.20 -24.48 6.11
C ARG A 724 -21.60 -23.58 4.94
N ASP A 725 -22.68 -22.82 5.07
CA ASP A 725 -23.17 -21.94 4.01
C ASP A 725 -22.22 -20.78 3.70
N SER A 726 -21.59 -20.22 4.73
CA SER A 726 -20.60 -19.14 4.58
C SER A 726 -19.31 -19.67 3.94
N ALA A 727 -18.87 -20.86 4.35
CA ALA A 727 -17.73 -21.53 3.74
C ALA A 727 -17.98 -21.89 2.25
N LEU A 728 -19.20 -22.36 1.92
CA LEU A 728 -19.60 -22.62 0.53
C LEU A 728 -19.59 -21.34 -0.31
N LEU A 729 -20.15 -20.25 0.22
CA LEU A 729 -20.13 -18.95 -0.46
C LEU A 729 -18.70 -18.45 -0.65
N GLY A 730 -17.86 -18.56 0.38
CA GLY A 730 -16.43 -18.25 0.35
C GLY A 730 -15.67 -19.02 -0.73
N HIS A 731 -15.92 -20.32 -0.85
CA HIS A 731 -15.34 -21.16 -1.88
C HIS A 731 -15.75 -20.69 -3.28
N TYR A 732 -17.05 -20.55 -3.56
CA TYR A 732 -17.49 -20.14 -4.90
C TYR A 732 -17.05 -18.72 -5.26
N THR A 733 -17.02 -17.80 -4.30
CA THR A 733 -16.55 -16.43 -4.52
C THR A 733 -15.05 -16.35 -4.78
N LEU A 734 -14.23 -17.17 -4.11
CA LEU A 734 -12.80 -17.28 -4.40
C LEU A 734 -12.55 -17.64 -5.87
N PHE A 735 -13.15 -18.74 -6.33
CA PHE A 735 -12.98 -19.19 -7.72
C PHE A 735 -13.62 -18.23 -8.73
N LEU A 736 -14.79 -17.65 -8.41
CA LEU A 736 -15.42 -16.62 -9.23
C LEU A 736 -14.52 -15.39 -9.37
N GLY A 737 -13.88 -14.95 -8.29
CA GLY A 737 -12.96 -13.82 -8.28
C GLY A 737 -11.76 -14.06 -9.19
N VAL A 738 -11.12 -15.23 -9.08
CA VAL A 738 -10.01 -15.61 -9.98
C VAL A 738 -10.47 -15.69 -11.44
N ALA A 739 -11.62 -16.32 -11.71
CA ALA A 739 -12.16 -16.44 -13.06
C ALA A 739 -12.50 -15.07 -13.67
N LEU A 740 -13.17 -14.20 -12.91
CA LEU A 740 -13.53 -12.84 -13.32
C LEU A 740 -12.29 -12.01 -13.60
N TYR A 741 -11.27 -12.10 -12.74
CA TYR A 741 -9.99 -11.42 -12.96
C TYR A 741 -9.31 -11.90 -14.24
N LEU A 742 -9.16 -13.20 -14.45
CA LEU A 742 -8.47 -13.76 -15.62
C LEU A 742 -9.23 -13.43 -16.91
N PHE A 743 -10.56 -13.53 -16.89
CA PHE A 743 -11.41 -13.14 -18.01
C PHE A 743 -11.26 -11.66 -18.34
N SER A 744 -11.33 -10.78 -17.33
CA SER A 744 -11.21 -9.34 -17.51
C SER A 744 -9.81 -8.93 -17.98
N ASN A 745 -8.76 -9.57 -17.45
CA ASN A 745 -7.37 -9.40 -17.93
C ASN A 745 -7.23 -9.83 -19.40
N GLN A 746 -7.93 -10.88 -19.84
CA GLN A 746 -7.97 -11.28 -21.24
C GLN A 746 -8.77 -10.29 -22.11
N MET A 747 -9.85 -9.70 -21.61
CA MET A 747 -10.58 -8.65 -22.33
C MET A 747 -9.77 -7.36 -22.44
N PHE A 748 -9.03 -6.99 -21.38
CA PHE A 748 -8.05 -5.92 -21.39
C PHE A 748 -7.00 -6.16 -22.47
N TRP A 749 -6.44 -7.37 -22.51
CA TRP A 749 -5.47 -7.78 -23.52
C TRP A 749 -6.05 -7.70 -24.94
N LEU A 750 -7.27 -8.20 -25.16
CA LEU A 750 -7.96 -8.11 -26.44
C LEU A 750 -8.19 -6.65 -26.85
N ARG A 751 -8.51 -5.76 -25.91
CA ARG A 751 -8.77 -4.35 -26.21
C ARG A 751 -7.52 -3.61 -26.66
N ILE A 752 -6.39 -3.85 -26.00
CA ILE A 752 -5.12 -3.17 -26.25
C ILE A 752 -4.35 -3.79 -27.42
N PHE A 753 -4.28 -5.12 -27.49
CA PHE A 753 -3.45 -5.83 -28.47
C PHE A 753 -4.23 -6.45 -29.63
N ARG A 754 -5.58 -6.44 -29.57
CA ARG A 754 -6.45 -7.07 -30.58
C ARG A 754 -6.18 -8.56 -30.82
N THR A 755 -5.61 -9.24 -29.83
CA THR A 755 -5.30 -10.68 -29.86
C THR A 755 -5.93 -11.39 -28.67
N THR A 756 -6.16 -12.69 -28.80
CA THR A 756 -6.58 -13.55 -27.68
C THR A 756 -5.48 -14.55 -27.33
N SER A 757 -5.23 -14.76 -26.04
CA SER A 757 -4.33 -15.81 -25.58
C SER A 757 -5.15 -17.05 -25.23
N ARG A 758 -4.90 -18.15 -25.94
CA ARG A 758 -5.59 -19.43 -25.68
C ARG A 758 -5.33 -19.90 -24.24
N HIS A 759 -4.12 -19.70 -23.73
CA HIS A 759 -3.71 -20.12 -22.39
C HIS A 759 -4.49 -19.41 -21.29
N ARG A 760 -4.71 -18.10 -21.43
CA ARG A 760 -5.48 -17.31 -20.45
C ARG A 760 -6.95 -17.72 -20.45
N LEU A 761 -7.53 -17.97 -21.63
CA LEU A 761 -8.91 -18.47 -21.76
C LEU A 761 -9.06 -19.89 -21.18
N ILE A 762 -8.12 -20.78 -21.47
CA ILE A 762 -8.10 -22.13 -20.91
C ILE A 762 -7.94 -22.06 -19.39
N GLY A 763 -7.05 -21.19 -18.87
CA GLY A 763 -6.88 -20.97 -17.44
C GLY A 763 -8.15 -20.52 -16.75
N ALA A 764 -8.82 -19.50 -17.28
CA ALA A 764 -10.11 -19.04 -16.76
C ALA A 764 -11.19 -20.15 -16.81
N GLY A 765 -11.25 -20.92 -17.89
CA GLY A 765 -12.16 -22.04 -18.03
C GLY A 765 -11.89 -23.16 -17.02
N VAL A 766 -10.62 -23.54 -16.85
CA VAL A 766 -10.19 -24.55 -15.87
C VAL A 766 -10.52 -24.13 -14.44
N VAL A 767 -10.24 -22.88 -14.06
CA VAL A 767 -10.61 -22.32 -12.74
C VAL A 767 -12.13 -22.37 -12.53
N THR A 768 -12.91 -22.02 -13.57
CA THR A 768 -14.38 -22.06 -13.48
C THR A 768 -14.91 -23.49 -13.27
N VAL A 769 -14.32 -24.47 -13.96
CA VAL A 769 -14.69 -25.89 -13.83
C VAL A 769 -14.24 -26.48 -12.49
N LEU A 770 -13.12 -26.00 -11.93
CA LEU A 770 -12.63 -26.46 -10.63
C LEU A 770 -13.56 -26.08 -9.48
N ALA A 771 -14.26 -24.95 -9.56
CA ALA A 771 -15.13 -24.48 -8.48
C ALA A 771 -16.16 -25.55 -8.03
N PRO A 772 -17.01 -26.13 -8.90
CA PRO A 772 -17.91 -27.20 -8.50
C PRO A 772 -17.20 -28.53 -8.19
N LEU A 773 -16.03 -28.82 -8.79
CA LEU A 773 -15.31 -30.07 -8.56
C LEU A 773 -14.63 -30.14 -7.18
N THR A 774 -14.24 -28.99 -6.65
CA THR A 774 -13.48 -28.88 -5.40
C THR A 774 -14.34 -28.53 -4.20
N VAL A 775 -15.64 -28.27 -4.38
CA VAL A 775 -16.55 -27.86 -3.29
C VAL A 775 -16.70 -28.92 -2.19
N ALA A 776 -16.52 -30.20 -2.53
CA ALA A 776 -16.58 -31.30 -1.57
C ALA A 776 -15.25 -31.57 -0.87
N LEU A 777 -14.16 -30.93 -1.30
CA LEU A 777 -12.84 -31.09 -0.71
C LEU A 777 -12.67 -30.12 0.47
N PRO A 778 -11.78 -30.43 1.43
CA PRO A 778 -11.38 -29.46 2.45
C PRO A 778 -10.85 -28.17 1.81
N SER A 779 -11.25 -27.02 2.36
CA SER A 779 -10.87 -25.67 1.91
C SER A 779 -9.38 -25.52 1.59
N VAL A 780 -8.52 -26.10 2.45
CA VAL A 780 -7.06 -26.13 2.27
C VAL A 780 -6.64 -26.85 0.98
N VAL A 781 -7.25 -28.00 0.69
CA VAL A 781 -6.95 -28.79 -0.50
C VAL A 781 -7.40 -28.05 -1.76
N SER A 782 -8.58 -27.43 -1.72
CA SER A 782 -9.11 -26.61 -2.81
C SER A 782 -8.18 -25.43 -3.13
N LEU A 783 -7.71 -24.72 -2.11
CA LEU A 783 -6.76 -23.62 -2.27
C LEU A 783 -5.40 -24.10 -2.80
N LEU A 784 -4.89 -25.23 -2.30
CA LEU A 784 -3.64 -25.82 -2.80
C LEU A 784 -3.75 -26.21 -4.28
N LEU A 785 -4.86 -26.82 -4.70
CA LEU A 785 -5.12 -27.15 -6.10
C LEU A 785 -5.16 -25.87 -6.95
N LEU A 786 -5.85 -24.83 -6.49
CA LEU A 786 -5.89 -23.53 -7.17
C LEU A 786 -4.49 -22.92 -7.31
N SER A 787 -3.68 -22.97 -6.25
CA SER A 787 -2.31 -22.47 -6.21
C SER A 787 -1.41 -23.21 -7.21
N VAL A 788 -1.44 -24.54 -7.19
CA VAL A 788 -0.65 -25.39 -8.08
C VAL A 788 -1.01 -25.12 -9.54
N ILE A 789 -2.31 -25.01 -9.83
CA ILE A 789 -2.80 -24.74 -11.18
C ILE A 789 -2.39 -23.34 -11.64
N GLY A 790 -2.46 -22.34 -10.77
CA GLY A 790 -1.94 -21.00 -11.02
C GLY A 790 -0.44 -21.01 -11.37
N VAL A 791 0.38 -21.76 -10.61
CA VAL A 791 1.83 -21.92 -10.89
C VAL A 791 2.07 -22.59 -12.23
N VAL A 792 1.33 -23.67 -12.54
CA VAL A 792 1.44 -24.37 -13.83
C VAL A 792 1.10 -23.43 -14.99
N PHE A 793 0.01 -22.67 -14.89
CA PHE A 793 -0.35 -21.70 -15.94
C PHE A 793 0.68 -20.59 -16.08
N ALA A 794 1.16 -20.02 -14.97
CA ALA A 794 2.20 -19.00 -15.00
C ALA A 794 3.51 -19.52 -15.63
N ALA A 795 3.90 -20.75 -15.33
CA ALA A 795 5.07 -21.40 -15.91
C ALA A 795 4.89 -21.66 -17.41
N VAL A 796 3.72 -22.17 -17.83
CA VAL A 796 3.40 -22.38 -19.25
C VAL A 796 3.41 -21.07 -20.02
N GLU A 797 2.81 -20.01 -19.46
CA GLU A 797 2.79 -18.69 -20.07
C GLU A 797 4.22 -18.12 -20.22
N ALA A 798 5.04 -18.23 -19.17
CA ALA A 798 6.44 -17.78 -19.19
C ALA A 798 7.29 -18.51 -20.23
N VAL A 799 7.11 -19.83 -20.39
CA VAL A 799 7.87 -20.64 -21.37
C VAL A 799 7.42 -20.35 -22.80
N GLN A 800 6.12 -20.17 -23.04
CA GLN A 800 5.58 -20.11 -24.41
C GLN A 800 5.51 -18.70 -25.00
N GLN A 801 5.30 -17.65 -24.20
CA GLN A 801 5.10 -16.31 -24.74
C GLN A 801 6.41 -15.52 -24.94
N GLY A 802 7.51 -15.87 -24.26
CA GLY A 802 8.72 -15.04 -24.25
C GLY A 802 8.46 -13.64 -23.69
N ASP A 803 9.35 -12.67 -23.90
CA ASP A 803 9.14 -11.30 -23.41
C ASP A 803 8.10 -10.55 -24.27
N PRO A 804 6.90 -10.22 -23.76
CA PRO A 804 5.91 -9.48 -24.52
C PRO A 804 6.40 -8.08 -24.92
N ARG A 805 7.33 -7.49 -24.16
CA ARG A 805 7.93 -6.17 -24.43
C ARG A 805 8.75 -6.15 -25.73
N THR A 806 9.20 -7.31 -26.21
CA THR A 806 10.00 -7.44 -27.44
C THR A 806 9.18 -7.57 -28.71
N ARG A 807 7.85 -7.77 -28.60
CA ARG A 807 6.98 -7.90 -29.77
C ARG A 807 6.63 -6.51 -30.28
N GLN A 808 7.01 -6.19 -31.52
CA GLN A 808 6.52 -4.97 -32.15
C GLN A 808 4.99 -5.00 -32.22
N PRO A 809 4.29 -3.94 -31.79
CA PRO A 809 2.85 -3.87 -31.96
C PRO A 809 2.53 -3.94 -33.45
N THR A 810 1.75 -4.93 -33.87
CA THR A 810 1.25 -5.03 -35.24
C THR A 810 0.48 -3.75 -35.57
N ARG A 811 1.06 -2.89 -36.40
CA ARG A 811 0.38 -1.70 -36.93
C ARG A 811 -0.72 -2.18 -37.86
N THR A 812 -1.96 -2.16 -37.39
CA THR A 812 -3.17 -2.27 -38.21
C THR A 812 -3.98 -1.00 -38.09
#